data_AF-A0A9P3LJT0-F1
#
_entry.id   AF-A0A9P3LJT0-F1
#
_cell.length_a   1.000
_cell.length_b   1.000
_cell.length_c   1.000
_cell.angle_alpha   90.00
_cell.angle_beta   90.00
_cell.angle_gamma   90.00
#
_symmetry.space_group_name_H-M   'P 1'
#
loop_
_entity.id
_entity.type
_entity.pdbx_description
1 polymer ?
#
loop_
_entity_poly.entity_id
_entity_poly.type
_entity_poly.pdbx_seq_one_letter_code
_entity_poly.pdbx_strand_id
1 'polypeptide(L)'
;MAGPILTDVDEDVLVDIFHELSVRDVLKTRQTCKRLCEVTIRKTVWVNILRRDVLSAHLPFPEYCRPVQDLTAAHIEALVKHALCTDTTIRKSYEMHPFDIAPLHQKRSVTWVKLVHARWLIVASSDASSSVLSVWPIPPLALNDGDRKPLSEMFLSGPVQEGALDIRSDGDERAKEIIVALDVCSPVPSIQVFQLCQDQADIPRFSHLATLSDAGHLRALRGATLCFALHRELSVPCIWDWKSDTVTRLAERPDHSGGCIAMDIHANLVAAATPEHLTLYTLHSARPPSARTLMHFRAELGAADVLFTPPPSPVHSPAARPGAQLHIALSDALGLAVLRVTDLATPHQPWPLRVWAPPPAPAARPEHVPCELAPRFGPQALSVGWVDAFEVGEGAWRAAGASVPEEGQGGRCWRVGGEGVAWYASAVRDVDEGLGMYVVGNMFGELVVARYGGLPLEELEGCFEEIQLPVRADDAFSQATVQYTPAPPFPYTKSPSLHPTSTTPLLALWSAHHPHLDAATLPAGWHVPAATEPLAPLWRTLLTTVAARLRAKHFHGTPVPLLHDEAYTRVVFSVGGVTFVWFPRQADSPPATPPRSPASEPVRSPCSPPISPTSSTSSSGGDDAPDVLVRVPPGVALRDVVARLDAGGALWEEGALGPPVFEVPLRALWREEVRRGRDRWREMRERAS
;
A
#
# COMPACT_ATOMS: atom_id res chain seq x y z
N MET A 1 64.55 24.72 -5.23
CA MET A 1 64.20 23.86 -6.37
C MET A 1 62.70 23.63 -6.32
N ALA A 2 61.94 24.14 -7.28
CA ALA A 2 60.52 23.78 -7.39
C ALA A 2 60.47 22.28 -7.75
N GLY A 3 59.72 21.48 -6.99
CA GLY A 3 59.54 20.07 -7.30
C GLY A 3 58.88 19.88 -8.67
N PRO A 4 58.89 18.66 -9.23
CA PRO A 4 58.23 18.38 -10.50
C PRO A 4 56.77 18.84 -10.41
N ILE A 5 56.36 19.68 -11.35
CA ILE A 5 55.00 20.21 -11.38
C ILE A 5 54.13 19.04 -11.83
N LEU A 6 53.03 18.78 -11.11
CA LEU A 6 52.08 17.71 -11.47
C LEU A 6 51.61 17.82 -12.94
N THR A 7 51.63 19.04 -13.48
CA THR A 7 51.34 19.32 -14.89
C THR A 7 52.39 18.83 -15.87
N ASP A 8 53.54 18.31 -15.44
CA ASP A 8 54.57 17.79 -16.36
C ASP A 8 54.46 16.27 -16.55
N VAL A 9 53.59 15.61 -15.77
CA VAL A 9 53.34 14.17 -15.81
C VAL A 9 52.49 13.81 -17.04
N ASP A 10 52.77 12.64 -17.64
CA ASP A 10 51.99 12.10 -18.74
C ASP A 10 50.49 12.01 -18.40
N GLU A 11 49.63 12.21 -19.41
CA GLU A 11 48.19 12.30 -19.18
C GLU A 11 47.57 10.97 -18.72
N ASP A 12 48.07 9.83 -19.20
CA ASP A 12 47.56 8.53 -18.78
C ASP A 12 47.89 8.28 -17.29
N VAL A 13 49.09 8.70 -16.86
CA VAL A 13 49.48 8.64 -15.43
C VAL A 13 48.62 9.59 -14.59
N LEU A 14 48.25 10.77 -15.10
CA LEU A 14 47.32 11.66 -14.39
C LEU A 14 45.93 11.05 -14.26
N VAL A 15 45.44 10.36 -15.31
CA VAL A 15 44.16 9.63 -15.27
C VAL A 15 44.21 8.52 -14.21
N ASP A 16 45.30 7.75 -14.14
CA ASP A 16 45.49 6.72 -13.12
C ASP A 16 45.54 7.31 -11.70
N ILE A 17 46.22 8.45 -11.51
CA ILE A 17 46.19 9.17 -10.23
C ILE A 17 44.75 9.55 -9.85
N PHE A 18 43.96 10.04 -10.82
CA PHE A 18 42.57 10.44 -10.57
C PHE A 18 41.62 9.28 -10.39
N HIS A 19 41.94 8.09 -10.90
CA HIS A 19 41.22 6.86 -10.59
C HIS A 19 41.28 6.49 -9.11
N GLU A 20 42.29 6.96 -8.37
CA GLU A 20 42.46 6.74 -6.94
C GLU A 20 41.88 7.85 -6.06
N LEU A 21 41.53 9.01 -6.63
CA LEU A 21 41.01 10.14 -5.87
C LEU A 21 39.52 10.00 -5.56
N SER A 22 39.08 10.58 -4.44
CA SER A 22 37.65 10.71 -4.12
C SER A 22 36.98 11.72 -5.06
N VAL A 23 35.65 11.63 -5.24
CA VAL A 23 34.89 12.62 -6.02
C VAL A 23 35.16 14.05 -5.55
N ARG A 24 35.25 14.26 -4.23
CA ARG A 24 35.54 15.58 -3.64
C ARG A 24 36.91 16.10 -4.07
N ASP A 25 37.91 15.25 -4.09
CA ASP A 25 39.28 15.65 -4.44
C ASP A 25 39.46 15.86 -5.94
N VAL A 26 38.77 15.06 -6.78
CA VAL A 26 38.69 15.30 -8.22
C VAL A 26 38.07 16.67 -8.52
N LEU A 27 36.93 17.00 -7.89
CA LEU A 27 36.27 18.30 -8.07
C LEU A 27 37.11 19.49 -7.58
N LYS A 28 37.85 19.34 -6.48
CA LYS A 28 38.81 20.36 -6.02
C LYS A 28 39.98 20.50 -6.99
N THR A 29 40.51 19.39 -7.48
CA THR A 29 41.67 19.36 -8.38
C THR A 29 41.34 20.04 -9.70
N ARG A 30 40.12 19.85 -10.20
CA ARG A 30 39.57 20.56 -11.37
C ARG A 30 39.68 22.09 -11.28
N GLN A 31 39.58 22.66 -10.07
CA GLN A 31 39.62 24.10 -9.83
C GLN A 31 41.04 24.69 -9.77
N THR A 32 42.09 23.87 -9.88
CA THR A 32 43.48 24.31 -9.70
C THR A 32 44.09 24.93 -10.95
N CYS A 33 43.98 24.28 -12.11
CA CYS A 33 44.46 24.80 -13.40
C CYS A 33 43.71 24.18 -14.59
N LYS A 34 43.82 24.81 -15.76
CA LYS A 34 43.11 24.39 -16.98
C LYS A 34 43.42 22.94 -17.40
N ARG A 35 44.69 22.53 -17.35
CA ARG A 35 45.09 21.16 -17.71
C ARG A 35 44.44 20.12 -16.81
N LEU A 36 44.50 20.31 -15.49
CA LEU A 36 43.89 19.37 -14.53
C LEU A 36 42.35 19.39 -14.65
N CYS A 37 41.76 20.52 -15.03
CA CYS A 37 40.35 20.58 -15.40
C CYS A 37 40.05 19.67 -16.61
N GLU A 38 40.81 19.79 -17.70
CA GLU A 38 40.64 18.99 -18.92
C GLU A 38 40.80 17.48 -18.67
N VAL A 39 41.75 17.07 -17.84
CA VAL A 39 41.95 15.65 -17.52
C VAL A 39 40.83 15.11 -16.61
N THR A 40 40.41 15.88 -15.58
CA THR A 40 39.36 15.45 -14.63
C THR A 40 37.94 15.46 -15.21
N ILE A 41 37.70 16.04 -16.38
CA ILE A 41 36.41 15.93 -17.09
C ILE A 41 36.38 14.74 -18.07
N ARG A 42 37.47 13.98 -18.20
CA ARG A 42 37.51 12.82 -19.10
C ARG A 42 36.51 11.76 -18.65
N LYS A 43 35.85 11.15 -19.65
CA LYS A 43 34.86 10.08 -19.44
C LYS A 43 35.45 8.90 -18.65
N THR A 44 36.69 8.51 -18.93
CA THR A 44 37.36 7.38 -18.25
C THR A 44 37.44 7.56 -16.74
N VAL A 45 37.79 8.76 -16.28
CA VAL A 45 37.85 9.09 -14.84
C VAL A 45 36.49 8.88 -14.18
N TRP A 46 35.42 9.40 -14.79
CA TRP A 46 34.06 9.29 -14.24
C TRP A 46 33.47 7.89 -14.34
N VAL A 47 33.81 7.12 -15.38
CA VAL A 47 33.44 5.69 -15.47
C VAL A 47 34.09 4.89 -14.35
N ASN A 48 35.36 5.15 -14.04
CA ASN A 48 36.04 4.48 -12.94
C ASN A 48 35.40 4.83 -11.58
N ILE A 49 35.14 6.12 -11.35
CA ILE A 49 34.44 6.60 -10.15
C ILE A 49 33.05 5.98 -10.03
N LEU A 50 32.26 5.94 -11.11
CA LEU A 50 30.94 5.30 -11.09
C LEU A 50 31.04 3.84 -10.65
N ARG A 51 31.99 3.08 -11.20
CA ARG A 51 32.18 1.67 -10.82
C ARG A 51 32.59 1.51 -9.37
N ARG A 52 33.58 2.29 -8.93
CA ARG A 52 34.23 2.18 -7.60
C ARG A 52 33.39 2.75 -6.45
N ASP A 53 32.74 3.89 -6.67
CA ASP A 53 32.09 4.64 -5.59
C ASP A 53 30.58 4.43 -5.55
N VAL A 54 29.96 4.07 -6.68
CA VAL A 54 28.50 3.91 -6.78
C VAL A 54 28.14 2.44 -6.91
N LEU A 55 28.60 1.76 -7.97
CA LEU A 55 28.18 0.40 -8.28
C LEU A 55 28.73 -0.63 -7.28
N SER A 56 30.03 -0.60 -6.93
CA SER A 56 30.59 -1.53 -5.94
C SER A 56 30.19 -1.21 -4.50
N ALA A 57 29.68 -0.01 -4.24
CA ALA A 57 29.10 0.36 -2.96
C ALA A 57 27.58 0.08 -2.90
N HIS A 58 26.99 -0.47 -3.97
CA HIS A 58 25.55 -0.73 -4.11
C HIS A 58 24.68 0.49 -3.75
N LEU A 59 25.14 1.69 -4.14
CA LEU A 59 24.34 2.89 -3.94
C LEU A 59 23.11 2.85 -4.86
N PRO A 60 21.99 3.49 -4.46
CA PRO A 60 20.83 3.62 -5.31
C PRO A 60 21.22 4.19 -6.67
N PHE A 61 20.91 3.44 -7.73
CA PHE A 61 21.25 3.79 -9.10
C PHE A 61 20.09 3.43 -10.03
N PRO A 62 19.63 4.34 -10.91
CA PRO A 62 18.51 4.06 -11.80
C PRO A 62 18.84 2.93 -12.78
N GLU A 63 18.03 1.87 -12.79
CA GLU A 63 18.24 0.68 -13.63
C GLU A 63 18.08 0.96 -15.13
N TYR A 64 17.36 2.03 -15.47
CA TYR A 64 17.03 2.44 -16.84
C TYR A 64 17.93 3.58 -17.33
N CYS A 65 19.14 3.71 -16.77
CA CYS A 65 20.17 4.59 -17.34
C CYS A 65 20.62 4.08 -18.70
N ARG A 66 20.95 5.00 -19.63
CA ARG A 66 21.58 4.61 -20.90
C ARG A 66 22.86 3.83 -20.64
N PRO A 67 23.23 2.92 -21.55
CA PRO A 67 24.51 2.25 -21.45
C PRO A 67 25.66 3.23 -21.30
N VAL A 68 26.66 2.89 -20.47
CA VAL A 68 27.78 3.78 -20.13
C VAL A 68 28.52 4.28 -21.38
N GLN A 69 28.57 3.48 -22.46
CA GLN A 69 29.15 3.87 -23.74
C GLN A 69 28.43 5.07 -24.40
N ASP A 70 27.14 5.24 -24.18
CA ASP A 70 26.30 6.27 -24.81
C ASP A 70 26.20 7.55 -23.97
N LEU A 71 26.59 7.47 -22.70
CA LEU A 71 26.61 8.61 -21.79
C LEU A 71 27.84 9.51 -22.03
N THR A 72 27.65 10.82 -21.94
CA THR A 72 28.76 11.77 -21.94
C THR A 72 29.46 11.75 -20.57
N ALA A 73 30.67 12.29 -20.47
CA ALA A 73 31.34 12.43 -19.17
C ALA A 73 30.51 13.26 -18.18
N ALA A 74 29.83 14.30 -18.66
CA ALA A 74 28.93 15.13 -17.85
C ALA A 74 27.73 14.35 -17.31
N HIS A 75 27.11 13.50 -18.13
CA HIS A 75 26.00 12.64 -17.68
C HIS A 75 26.46 11.66 -16.59
N ILE A 76 27.63 11.02 -16.77
CA ILE A 76 28.18 10.09 -15.77
C ILE A 76 28.51 10.84 -14.48
N GLU A 77 29.10 12.03 -14.58
CA GLU A 77 29.36 12.89 -13.42
C GLU A 77 28.06 13.26 -12.69
N ALA A 78 26.99 13.63 -13.41
CA ALA A 78 25.70 13.96 -12.83
C ALA A 78 25.07 12.76 -12.12
N LEU A 79 25.10 11.57 -12.74
CA LEU A 79 24.62 10.33 -12.12
C LEU A 79 25.40 9.97 -10.85
N VAL A 80 26.74 10.07 -10.89
CA VAL A 80 27.59 9.81 -9.72
C VAL A 80 27.27 10.76 -8.57
N LYS A 81 27.20 12.07 -8.88
CA LYS A 81 26.83 13.08 -7.87
C LYS A 81 25.44 12.82 -7.32
N HIS A 82 24.47 12.51 -8.18
CA HIS A 82 23.11 12.22 -7.78
C HIS A 82 23.06 11.03 -6.82
N ALA A 83 23.66 9.89 -7.18
CA ALA A 83 23.68 8.70 -6.32
C ALA A 83 24.35 8.96 -4.96
N LEU A 84 25.48 9.66 -4.94
CA LEU A 84 26.19 10.02 -3.71
C LEU A 84 25.37 11.00 -2.84
N CYS A 85 24.71 11.97 -3.45
CA CYS A 85 23.83 12.90 -2.75
C CYS A 85 22.61 12.19 -2.19
N THR A 86 21.95 11.34 -2.97
CA THR A 86 20.79 10.54 -2.55
C THR A 86 21.16 9.62 -1.39
N ASP A 87 22.28 8.89 -1.48
CA ASP A 87 22.81 8.09 -0.37
C ASP A 87 23.12 8.94 0.87
N THR A 88 23.72 10.12 0.70
CA THR A 88 23.98 11.04 1.80
C THR A 88 22.69 11.52 2.48
N THR A 89 21.67 11.87 1.71
CA THR A 89 20.36 12.29 2.23
C THR A 89 19.68 11.15 2.98
N ILE A 90 19.69 9.94 2.42
CA ILE A 90 19.19 8.72 3.06
C ILE A 90 19.90 8.51 4.40
N ARG A 91 21.24 8.66 4.45
CA ARG A 91 22.04 8.45 5.67
C ARG A 91 21.85 9.52 6.74
N LYS A 92 21.59 10.77 6.36
CA LYS A 92 21.45 11.91 7.30
C LYS A 92 20.07 12.00 7.96
N SER A 93 19.15 11.11 7.61
CA SER A 93 17.71 11.17 7.86
C SER A 93 17.23 11.18 9.34
N TYR A 94 18.13 11.35 10.32
CA TYR A 94 17.73 11.84 11.64
C TYR A 94 17.32 13.32 11.60
N GLU A 95 17.87 14.09 10.66
CA GLU A 95 17.52 15.49 10.45
C GLU A 95 16.47 15.57 9.34
N MET A 96 15.26 16.07 9.67
CA MET A 96 14.19 16.27 8.68
C MET A 96 14.68 17.16 7.55
N HIS A 97 15.01 16.58 6.40
CA HIS A 97 15.34 17.35 5.19
C HIS A 97 14.04 17.76 4.51
N PRO A 98 13.90 19.04 4.10
CA PRO A 98 12.73 19.47 3.35
C PRO A 98 12.71 18.75 2.01
N PHE A 99 11.61 18.07 1.73
CA PHE A 99 11.35 17.47 0.43
C PHE A 99 10.86 18.56 -0.52
N ASP A 100 11.27 18.49 -1.78
CA ASP A 100 10.56 19.21 -2.83
C ASP A 100 9.25 18.46 -3.07
N ILE A 101 8.18 19.00 -2.51
CA ILE A 101 6.84 18.43 -2.54
C ILE A 101 6.05 19.10 -3.66
N ALA A 102 5.60 18.30 -4.61
CA ALA A 102 4.66 18.71 -5.64
C ALA A 102 3.29 18.09 -5.36
N PRO A 103 2.35 18.83 -4.74
CA PRO A 103 1.01 18.33 -4.49
C PRO A 103 0.17 18.34 -5.77
N LEU A 104 -0.61 17.29 -5.95
CA LEU A 104 -1.56 17.06 -7.02
C LEU A 104 -2.89 16.66 -6.38
N HIS A 105 -3.97 17.35 -6.73
CA HIS A 105 -5.28 17.03 -6.20
C HIS A 105 -6.11 16.35 -7.28
N GLN A 106 -6.39 15.08 -7.07
CA GLN A 106 -7.29 14.27 -7.89
C GLN A 106 -8.72 14.49 -7.43
N LYS A 107 -9.68 14.30 -8.35
CA LYS A 107 -11.11 14.37 -8.03
C LYS A 107 -11.61 13.15 -7.23
N ARG A 108 -10.84 12.06 -7.23
CA ARG A 108 -11.18 10.76 -6.67
C ARG A 108 -10.06 10.27 -5.75
N SER A 109 -10.35 9.32 -4.88
CA SER A 109 -9.36 8.65 -4.04
C SER A 109 -8.23 8.08 -4.89
N VAL A 110 -6.98 8.33 -4.53
CA VAL A 110 -5.86 7.66 -5.20
C VAL A 110 -5.74 6.27 -4.62
N THR A 111 -5.98 5.24 -5.43
CA THR A 111 -6.02 3.84 -4.97
C THR A 111 -4.87 2.99 -5.51
N TRP A 112 -4.11 3.51 -6.47
CA TRP A 112 -2.88 2.86 -6.93
C TRP A 112 -1.97 3.87 -7.65
N VAL A 113 -0.66 3.75 -7.46
CA VAL A 113 0.35 4.59 -8.11
C VAL A 113 1.55 3.77 -8.52
N LYS A 114 2.16 4.08 -9.67
CA LYS A 114 3.45 3.54 -10.11
C LYS A 114 4.31 4.53 -10.86
N LEU A 115 5.59 4.60 -10.49
CA LEU A 115 6.65 5.28 -11.20
C LEU A 115 7.17 4.40 -12.33
N VAL A 116 7.38 4.99 -13.50
CA VAL A 116 7.83 4.29 -14.70
C VAL A 116 9.01 5.05 -15.30
N HIS A 117 10.21 4.51 -15.07
CA HIS A 117 11.47 4.92 -15.70
C HIS A 117 11.74 6.44 -15.67
N ALA A 118 11.57 7.09 -14.52
CA ALA A 118 11.73 8.55 -14.36
C ALA A 118 10.86 9.46 -15.25
N ARG A 119 10.06 8.90 -16.16
CA ARG A 119 9.37 9.67 -17.19
C ARG A 119 7.89 9.81 -16.86
N TRP A 120 7.28 8.74 -16.39
CA TRP A 120 5.84 8.72 -16.16
C TRP A 120 5.47 8.28 -14.76
N LEU A 121 4.38 8.88 -14.27
CA LEU A 121 3.66 8.46 -13.09
C LEU A 121 2.28 7.96 -13.55
N ILE A 122 2.00 6.68 -13.32
CA ILE A 122 0.69 6.10 -13.57
C ILE A 122 -0.12 6.14 -12.27
N VAL A 123 -1.36 6.63 -12.36
CA VAL A 123 -2.23 6.82 -11.20
C VAL A 123 -3.60 6.23 -11.49
N ALA A 124 -4.06 5.30 -10.65
CA ALA A 124 -5.46 4.92 -10.57
C ALA A 124 -6.14 5.76 -9.48
N SER A 125 -7.17 6.50 -9.88
CA SER A 125 -8.01 7.28 -8.97
C SER A 125 -9.44 6.78 -9.04
N SER A 126 -9.96 6.28 -7.92
CA SER A 126 -11.19 5.49 -7.84
C SER A 126 -12.25 6.14 -6.95
N ASP A 127 -13.51 5.93 -7.30
CA ASP A 127 -14.66 6.09 -6.44
C ASP A 127 -15.41 4.76 -6.28
N ALA A 128 -16.54 4.75 -5.59
CA ALA A 128 -17.31 3.52 -5.35
C ALA A 128 -17.84 2.83 -6.62
N SER A 129 -17.91 3.57 -7.74
CA SER A 129 -18.54 3.10 -8.98
C SER A 129 -17.57 2.94 -10.14
N SER A 130 -16.39 3.57 -10.06
CA SER A 130 -15.56 3.72 -11.23
C SER A 130 -14.14 4.19 -10.90
N SER A 131 -13.24 4.04 -11.87
CA SER A 131 -11.86 4.54 -11.75
C SER A 131 -11.42 5.29 -13.00
N VAL A 132 -10.47 6.20 -12.81
CA VAL A 132 -9.63 6.74 -13.90
C VAL A 132 -8.24 6.18 -13.72
N LEU A 133 -7.69 5.56 -14.76
CA LEU A 133 -6.28 5.27 -14.90
C LEU A 133 -5.66 6.38 -15.76
N SER A 134 -4.67 7.08 -15.23
CA SER A 134 -4.08 8.26 -15.86
C SER A 134 -2.55 8.16 -15.92
N VAL A 135 -1.95 8.72 -16.97
CA VAL A 135 -0.49 8.81 -17.14
C VAL A 135 -0.05 10.26 -17.02
N TRP A 136 0.93 10.53 -16.17
CA TRP A 136 1.43 11.88 -15.91
C TRP A 136 2.92 11.98 -16.25
N PRO A 137 3.40 13.10 -16.80
CA PRO A 137 4.83 13.30 -17.01
C PRO A 137 5.50 13.72 -15.70
N ILE A 138 6.59 13.06 -15.30
CA ILE A 138 7.27 13.35 -14.04
C ILE A 138 7.99 14.71 -14.02
N PRO A 139 8.78 15.10 -15.04
CA PRO A 139 9.58 16.33 -14.95
C PRO A 139 8.76 17.60 -14.68
N PRO A 140 7.64 17.87 -15.38
CA PRO A 140 6.79 19.02 -15.08
C PRO A 140 6.15 18.97 -13.68
N LEU A 141 5.85 17.76 -13.19
CA LEU A 141 5.30 17.57 -11.85
C LEU A 141 6.33 17.94 -10.78
N ALA A 142 7.57 17.47 -10.92
CA ALA A 142 8.63 17.69 -9.94
C ALA A 142 9.06 19.16 -9.86
N LEU A 143 9.06 19.87 -10.99
CA LEU A 143 9.48 21.27 -11.07
C LEU A 143 8.43 22.28 -10.59
N ASN A 144 7.23 21.81 -10.25
CA ASN A 144 6.07 22.66 -9.96
C ASN A 144 5.73 23.67 -11.09
N ASP A 145 6.19 23.44 -12.32
CA ASP A 145 6.06 24.35 -13.47
C ASP A 145 4.96 23.90 -14.45
N GLY A 146 4.17 24.85 -14.95
CA GLY A 146 3.19 24.61 -16.02
C GLY A 146 1.86 23.94 -15.65
N ASP A 147 1.13 23.56 -16.70
CA ASP A 147 -0.20 22.94 -16.65
C ASP A 147 -0.08 21.47 -16.25
N ARG A 148 -0.47 21.15 -15.00
CA ARG A 148 -0.42 19.79 -14.44
C ARG A 148 -1.60 18.98 -14.93
N LYS A 149 -1.53 18.52 -16.17
CA LYS A 149 -2.52 17.62 -16.77
C LYS A 149 -1.93 16.24 -17.05
N PRO A 150 -2.74 15.18 -16.92
CA PRO A 150 -2.33 13.88 -17.39
C PRO A 150 -2.14 13.92 -18.92
N LEU A 151 -1.16 13.16 -19.42
CA LEU A 151 -0.93 12.93 -20.85
C LEU A 151 -2.10 12.16 -21.46
N SER A 152 -2.64 11.19 -20.72
CA SER A 152 -3.79 10.40 -21.13
C SER A 152 -4.57 9.87 -19.93
N GLU A 153 -5.83 9.54 -20.18
CA GLU A 153 -6.74 8.96 -19.20
C GLU A 153 -7.55 7.83 -19.85
N MET A 154 -7.87 6.82 -19.05
CA MET A 154 -8.75 5.71 -19.39
C MET A 154 -9.70 5.45 -18.21
N PHE A 155 -10.96 5.15 -18.51
CA PHE A 155 -11.98 4.92 -17.49
C PHE A 155 -12.25 3.43 -17.30
N LEU A 156 -12.45 3.02 -16.05
CA LEU A 156 -12.72 1.64 -15.66
C LEU A 156 -14.09 1.55 -14.97
N SER A 157 -14.74 0.40 -15.14
CA SER A 157 -16.12 0.13 -14.68
C SER A 157 -16.29 -0.07 -13.18
N GLY A 158 -15.22 0.00 -12.40
CA GLY A 158 -15.26 -0.17 -10.95
C GLY A 158 -13.98 0.35 -10.28
N PRO A 159 -13.96 0.48 -8.94
CA PRO A 159 -12.78 0.87 -8.18
C PRO A 159 -11.60 -0.09 -8.39
N VAL A 160 -10.42 0.48 -8.65
CA VAL A 160 -9.15 -0.26 -8.63
C VAL A 160 -8.75 -0.45 -7.18
N GLN A 161 -8.64 -1.70 -6.74
CA GLN A 161 -8.20 -2.05 -5.38
C GLN A 161 -6.68 -2.19 -5.32
N GLU A 162 -6.13 -2.91 -6.30
CA GLU A 162 -4.72 -3.24 -6.38
C GLU A 162 -4.25 -3.21 -7.83
N GLY A 163 -2.95 -3.11 -8.02
CA GLY A 163 -2.34 -3.11 -9.35
C GLY A 163 -0.91 -3.63 -9.30
N ALA A 164 -0.48 -4.21 -10.40
CA ALA A 164 0.88 -4.63 -10.63
C ALA A 164 1.35 -4.11 -11.98
N LEU A 165 2.63 -3.75 -12.06
CA LEU A 165 3.24 -3.21 -13.26
C LEU A 165 4.51 -4.00 -13.54
N ASP A 166 4.70 -4.39 -14.79
CA ASP A 166 5.89 -5.06 -15.28
C ASP A 166 6.43 -4.33 -16.50
N ILE A 167 7.75 -4.13 -16.54
CA ILE A 167 8.44 -3.47 -17.65
C ILE A 167 9.38 -4.48 -18.28
N ARG A 168 9.08 -4.86 -19.52
CA ARG A 168 9.83 -5.87 -20.25
C ARG A 168 10.66 -5.24 -21.35
N SER A 169 11.84 -5.80 -21.56
CA SER A 169 12.63 -5.63 -22.78
C SER A 169 12.53 -6.96 -23.56
N ASP A 170 11.87 -6.96 -24.72
CA ASP A 170 11.63 -8.19 -25.49
C ASP A 170 12.85 -8.60 -26.34
N GLY A 171 14.05 -8.69 -25.75
CA GLY A 171 15.29 -9.08 -26.44
C GLY A 171 15.79 -8.12 -27.55
N ASP A 172 14.87 -7.44 -28.26
CA ASP A 172 15.08 -6.25 -29.04
C ASP A 172 15.16 -5.08 -28.04
N GLU A 173 16.38 -4.61 -27.81
CA GLU A 173 16.72 -3.62 -26.78
C GLU A 173 15.94 -2.31 -26.93
N ARG A 174 15.28 -2.06 -28.07
CA ARG A 174 14.64 -0.78 -28.38
C ARG A 174 13.20 -0.67 -27.91
N ALA A 175 12.39 -1.72 -28.05
CA ALA A 175 10.97 -1.67 -27.72
C ALA A 175 10.73 -2.22 -26.31
N LYS A 176 10.23 -1.38 -25.41
CA LYS A 176 9.85 -1.81 -24.06
C LYS A 176 8.35 -2.00 -23.96
N GLU A 177 7.93 -3.15 -23.47
CA GLU A 177 6.52 -3.40 -23.16
C GLU A 177 6.28 -3.03 -21.70
N ILE A 178 5.41 -2.06 -21.46
CA ILE A 178 4.91 -1.75 -20.12
C ILE A 178 3.53 -2.39 -20.00
N ILE A 179 3.43 -3.42 -19.17
CA ILE A 179 2.19 -4.14 -18.89
C ILE A 179 1.69 -3.73 -17.52
N VAL A 180 0.41 -3.39 -17.45
CA VAL A 180 -0.28 -3.00 -16.23
C VAL A 180 -1.45 -3.95 -16.00
N ALA A 181 -1.46 -4.62 -14.87
CA ALA A 181 -2.58 -5.43 -14.42
C ALA A 181 -3.27 -4.74 -13.25
N LEU A 182 -4.60 -4.69 -13.27
CA LEU A 182 -5.41 -4.01 -12.27
C LEU A 182 -6.49 -4.96 -11.73
N ASP A 183 -6.62 -5.00 -10.42
CA ASP A 183 -7.75 -5.60 -9.73
C ASP A 183 -8.89 -4.58 -9.67
N VAL A 184 -9.92 -4.80 -10.49
CA VAL A 184 -11.09 -3.94 -10.63
C VAL A 184 -12.26 -4.58 -9.90
N CYS A 185 -12.64 -3.95 -8.80
CA CYS A 185 -13.76 -4.37 -7.99
C CYS A 185 -15.06 -3.88 -8.64
N SER A 186 -15.72 -4.79 -9.37
CA SER A 186 -17.07 -4.60 -9.89
C SER A 186 -18.03 -5.59 -9.21
N PRO A 187 -19.34 -5.61 -9.50
CA PRO A 187 -20.24 -6.64 -8.96
C PRO A 187 -19.71 -8.07 -9.15
N VAL A 188 -18.94 -8.28 -10.24
CA VAL A 188 -18.08 -9.45 -10.42
C VAL A 188 -16.63 -8.96 -10.36
N PRO A 189 -15.82 -9.37 -9.35
CA PRO A 189 -14.41 -8.95 -9.29
C PRO A 189 -13.69 -9.41 -10.55
N SER A 190 -12.81 -8.56 -11.09
CA SER A 190 -12.08 -8.87 -12.31
C SER A 190 -10.66 -8.34 -12.29
N ILE A 191 -9.74 -9.10 -12.87
CA ILE A 191 -8.38 -8.63 -13.15
C ILE A 191 -8.31 -8.23 -14.62
N GLN A 192 -7.92 -6.99 -14.90
CA GLN A 192 -7.82 -6.45 -16.25
C GLN A 192 -6.36 -6.14 -16.58
N VAL A 193 -5.90 -6.56 -17.76
CA VAL A 193 -4.52 -6.38 -18.24
C VAL A 193 -4.51 -5.36 -19.37
N PHE A 194 -3.60 -4.40 -19.26
CA PHE A 194 -3.39 -3.32 -20.20
C PHE A 194 -1.92 -3.26 -20.62
N GLN A 195 -1.67 -2.76 -21.83
CA GLN A 195 -0.37 -2.38 -22.32
C GLN A 195 -0.33 -0.86 -22.49
N LEU A 196 0.78 -0.23 -22.12
CA LEU A 196 1.03 1.16 -22.49
C LEU A 196 1.65 1.21 -23.89
N CYS A 197 0.95 1.87 -24.81
CA CYS A 197 1.33 2.04 -26.21
C CYS A 197 1.55 3.52 -26.54
N GLN A 198 2.24 3.82 -27.63
CA GLN A 198 2.28 5.17 -28.21
C GLN A 198 1.19 5.31 -29.27
N ASP A 199 0.49 6.45 -29.26
CA ASP A 199 -0.36 6.86 -30.38
C ASP A 199 0.45 7.58 -31.48
N GLN A 200 -0.20 7.98 -32.58
CA GLN A 200 0.47 8.70 -33.67
C GLN A 200 1.12 10.04 -33.25
N ALA A 201 0.69 10.61 -32.13
CA ALA A 201 1.19 11.87 -31.59
C ALA A 201 2.26 11.67 -30.50
N ASP A 202 2.80 10.46 -30.36
CA ASP A 202 3.77 10.08 -29.33
C ASP A 202 3.22 10.21 -27.89
N ILE A 203 1.89 10.18 -27.72
CA ILE A 203 1.25 10.26 -26.42
C ILE A 203 1.04 8.83 -25.89
N PRO A 204 1.49 8.51 -24.66
CA PRO A 204 1.29 7.20 -24.08
C PRO A 204 -0.19 6.95 -23.81
N ARG A 205 -0.74 5.82 -24.28
CA ARG A 205 -2.14 5.41 -24.07
C ARG A 205 -2.24 3.97 -23.60
N PHE A 206 -3.23 3.68 -22.78
CA PHE A 206 -3.55 2.32 -22.38
C PHE A 206 -4.31 1.57 -23.46
N SER A 207 -3.93 0.32 -23.66
CA SER A 207 -4.57 -0.59 -24.58
C SER A 207 -4.93 -1.87 -23.85
N HIS A 208 -6.22 -2.21 -23.84
CA HIS A 208 -6.69 -3.42 -23.18
C HIS A 208 -6.16 -4.68 -23.90
N LEU A 209 -5.74 -5.67 -23.12
CA LEU A 209 -5.17 -6.93 -23.58
C LEU A 209 -6.04 -8.13 -23.19
N ALA A 210 -6.40 -8.24 -21.91
CA ALA A 210 -7.12 -9.39 -21.38
C ALA A 210 -7.93 -9.02 -20.12
N THR A 211 -8.96 -9.81 -19.83
CA THR A 211 -9.74 -9.73 -18.59
C THR A 211 -9.99 -11.13 -18.05
N LEU A 212 -9.72 -11.33 -16.76
CA LEU A 212 -10.13 -12.50 -16.01
C LEU A 212 -11.26 -12.11 -15.06
N SER A 213 -12.47 -12.57 -15.36
CA SER A 213 -13.63 -12.42 -14.47
C SER A 213 -13.56 -13.38 -13.30
N ASP A 214 -14.32 -13.08 -12.24
CA ASP A 214 -14.35 -13.85 -10.99
C ASP A 214 -12.99 -13.98 -10.31
N ALA A 215 -12.11 -12.99 -10.51
CA ALA A 215 -10.77 -12.97 -9.95
C ALA A 215 -10.46 -11.63 -9.28
N GLY A 216 -9.68 -11.67 -8.20
CA GLY A 216 -9.26 -10.48 -7.47
C GLY A 216 -8.07 -10.74 -6.55
N HIS A 217 -7.70 -9.73 -5.77
CA HIS A 217 -6.51 -9.70 -4.93
C HIS A 217 -5.24 -9.97 -5.72
N LEU A 218 -4.95 -9.09 -6.68
CA LEU A 218 -3.78 -9.15 -7.55
C LEU A 218 -2.49 -8.92 -6.74
N ARG A 219 -1.59 -9.91 -6.74
CA ARG A 219 -0.35 -9.88 -5.93
C ARG A 219 0.90 -9.54 -6.72
N ALA A 220 1.06 -10.12 -7.91
CA ALA A 220 2.23 -9.88 -8.75
C ALA A 220 1.90 -10.01 -10.24
N LEU A 221 2.75 -9.40 -11.06
CA LEU A 221 2.76 -9.49 -12.51
C LEU A 221 4.20 -9.68 -12.97
N ARG A 222 4.44 -10.71 -13.79
CA ARG A 222 5.73 -10.93 -14.44
C ARG A 222 5.55 -11.58 -15.79
N GLY A 223 5.98 -10.90 -16.84
CA GLY A 223 5.82 -11.38 -18.20
C GLY A 223 4.35 -11.51 -18.59
N ALA A 224 3.98 -12.73 -18.98
CA ALA A 224 2.59 -13.08 -19.29
C ALA A 224 1.82 -13.61 -18.07
N THR A 225 2.46 -13.74 -16.91
CA THR A 225 1.89 -14.44 -15.76
C THR A 225 1.54 -13.47 -14.64
N LEU A 226 0.32 -13.60 -14.13
CA LEU A 226 -0.17 -12.89 -12.94
C LEU A 226 -0.30 -13.86 -11.78
N CYS A 227 -0.05 -13.37 -10.57
CA CYS A 227 -0.34 -14.05 -9.31
C CYS A 227 -1.47 -13.33 -8.60
N PHE A 228 -2.46 -14.07 -8.09
CA PHE A 228 -3.64 -13.49 -7.43
C PHE A 228 -4.23 -14.45 -6.39
N ALA A 229 -5.05 -13.94 -5.47
CA ALA A 229 -5.45 -14.67 -4.27
C ALA A 229 -6.95 -14.99 -4.16
N LEU A 230 -7.77 -14.62 -5.13
CA LEU A 230 -9.20 -14.92 -5.18
C LEU A 230 -9.59 -15.37 -6.57
N HIS A 231 -10.21 -16.55 -6.68
CA HIS A 231 -10.75 -17.04 -7.94
C HIS A 231 -12.04 -17.83 -7.70
N ARG A 232 -13.15 -17.38 -8.32
CA ARG A 232 -14.50 -17.96 -8.15
C ARG A 232 -14.86 -18.08 -6.67
N GLU A 233 -14.75 -16.96 -5.96
CA GLU A 233 -15.05 -16.83 -4.53
C GLU A 233 -14.15 -17.66 -3.58
N LEU A 234 -13.18 -18.41 -4.11
CA LEU A 234 -12.21 -19.15 -3.30
C LEU A 234 -10.96 -18.32 -3.09
N SER A 235 -10.64 -18.03 -1.82
CA SER A 235 -9.40 -17.36 -1.46
C SER A 235 -8.23 -18.34 -1.44
N VAL A 236 -7.68 -18.62 -2.62
CA VAL A 236 -6.53 -19.52 -2.82
C VAL A 236 -5.51 -18.86 -3.74
N PRO A 237 -4.20 -19.08 -3.52
CA PRO A 237 -3.17 -18.58 -4.41
C PRO A 237 -3.34 -19.22 -5.80
N CYS A 238 -3.42 -18.37 -6.82
CA CYS A 238 -3.60 -18.74 -8.21
C CYS A 238 -2.56 -18.03 -9.07
N ILE A 239 -2.26 -18.64 -10.22
CA ILE A 239 -1.54 -17.98 -11.32
C ILE A 239 -2.43 -17.97 -12.57
N TRP A 240 -2.33 -16.91 -13.35
CA TRP A 240 -3.00 -16.79 -14.65
C TRP A 240 -1.98 -16.38 -15.70
N ASP A 241 -1.79 -17.21 -16.71
CA ASP A 241 -1.12 -16.78 -17.95
C ASP A 241 -2.18 -16.13 -18.84
N TRP A 242 -2.13 -14.81 -18.97
CA TRP A 242 -3.13 -14.04 -19.71
C TRP A 242 -3.01 -14.19 -21.22
N LYS A 243 -1.84 -14.62 -21.74
CA LYS A 243 -1.65 -14.85 -23.18
C LYS A 243 -2.23 -16.20 -23.59
N SER A 244 -2.06 -17.23 -22.76
CA SER A 244 -2.64 -18.56 -23.02
C SER A 244 -4.02 -18.78 -22.38
N ASP A 245 -4.53 -17.76 -21.69
CA ASP A 245 -5.75 -17.78 -20.87
C ASP A 245 -5.85 -19.00 -19.95
N THR A 246 -4.75 -19.33 -19.27
CA THR A 246 -4.65 -20.53 -18.44
C THR A 246 -4.53 -20.14 -16.97
N VAL A 247 -5.54 -20.52 -16.17
CA VAL A 247 -5.52 -20.34 -14.71
C VAL A 247 -5.09 -21.63 -14.02
N THR A 248 -4.02 -21.56 -13.22
CA THR A 248 -3.57 -22.68 -12.38
C THR A 248 -3.74 -22.33 -10.92
N ARG A 249 -4.50 -23.16 -10.19
CA ARG A 249 -4.61 -23.06 -8.72
C ARG A 249 -3.38 -23.70 -8.08
N LEU A 250 -2.73 -22.98 -7.17
CA LEU A 250 -1.56 -23.50 -6.45
C LEU A 250 -1.97 -24.30 -5.22
N ALA A 251 -3.14 -24.02 -4.65
CA ALA A 251 -3.75 -24.77 -3.56
C ALA A 251 -5.18 -25.19 -3.91
N GLU A 252 -5.59 -26.38 -3.45
CA GLU A 252 -6.96 -26.89 -3.66
C GLU A 252 -7.98 -26.27 -2.71
N ARG A 253 -7.53 -25.86 -1.51
CA ARG A 253 -8.40 -25.36 -0.44
C ARG A 253 -7.88 -24.02 0.08
N PRO A 254 -8.77 -23.10 0.46
CA PRO A 254 -8.39 -21.89 1.18
C PRO A 254 -7.60 -22.23 2.43
N ASP A 255 -6.60 -21.42 2.74
CA ASP A 255 -5.90 -21.53 4.01
C ASP A 255 -6.86 -21.10 5.13
N HIS A 256 -6.97 -21.93 6.15
CA HIS A 256 -7.76 -21.65 7.35
C HIS A 256 -7.29 -20.38 8.07
N SER A 257 -6.04 -19.98 7.91
CA SER A 257 -5.49 -18.76 8.51
C SER A 257 -5.92 -17.47 7.80
N GLY A 258 -6.49 -17.57 6.59
CA GLY A 258 -6.88 -16.44 5.75
C GLY A 258 -6.25 -16.46 4.35
N GLY A 259 -6.63 -15.47 3.54
CA GLY A 259 -6.19 -15.38 2.15
C GLY A 259 -4.70 -15.09 1.98
N CYS A 260 -4.19 -15.33 0.78
CA CYS A 260 -2.80 -15.01 0.45
C CYS A 260 -2.58 -13.48 0.48
N ILE A 261 -1.62 -13.04 1.31
CA ILE A 261 -1.33 -11.62 1.56
C ILE A 261 -0.24 -11.05 0.65
N ALA A 262 0.71 -11.89 0.23
CA ALA A 262 1.77 -11.50 -0.71
C ALA A 262 2.15 -12.68 -1.60
N MET A 263 2.50 -12.41 -2.86
CA MET A 263 3.06 -13.40 -3.77
C MET A 263 4.07 -12.74 -4.69
N ASP A 264 5.02 -13.53 -5.16
CA ASP A 264 5.82 -13.18 -6.34
C ASP A 264 6.16 -14.44 -7.13
N ILE A 265 6.61 -14.25 -8.37
CA ILE A 265 6.96 -15.32 -9.30
C ILE A 265 8.30 -15.04 -9.98
N HIS A 266 9.11 -16.08 -10.14
CA HIS A 266 10.33 -16.03 -10.94
C HIS A 266 10.56 -17.35 -11.64
N ALA A 267 10.61 -17.30 -12.98
CA ALA A 267 10.69 -18.49 -13.82
C ALA A 267 9.57 -19.48 -13.46
N ASN A 268 9.92 -20.65 -12.93
CA ASN A 268 8.98 -21.69 -12.52
C ASN A 268 8.75 -21.74 -10.99
N LEU A 269 9.19 -20.73 -10.25
CA LEU A 269 9.02 -20.66 -8.80
C LEU A 269 7.98 -19.60 -8.45
N VAL A 270 7.05 -19.93 -7.57
CA VAL A 270 6.08 -18.98 -6.99
C VAL A 270 6.20 -19.02 -5.49
N ALA A 271 6.44 -17.88 -4.87
CA ALA A 271 6.38 -17.76 -3.42
C ALA A 271 5.04 -17.13 -3.05
N ALA A 272 4.33 -17.72 -2.09
CA ALA A 272 3.06 -17.22 -1.60
C ALA A 272 3.08 -17.17 -0.07
N ALA A 273 2.81 -16.01 0.50
CA ALA A 273 2.67 -15.79 1.93
C ALA A 273 1.20 -15.72 2.32
N THR A 274 0.79 -16.55 3.27
CA THR A 274 -0.46 -16.46 4.03
C THR A 274 -0.15 -15.92 5.44
N PRO A 275 -1.16 -15.59 6.26
CA PRO A 275 -0.92 -15.11 7.62
C PRO A 275 -0.07 -16.06 8.49
N GLU A 276 -0.09 -17.37 8.21
CA GLU A 276 0.63 -18.38 8.99
C GLU A 276 1.79 -19.04 8.24
N HIS A 277 1.81 -19.03 6.91
CA HIS A 277 2.77 -19.81 6.13
C HIS A 277 3.41 -19.04 4.98
N LEU A 278 4.69 -19.28 4.74
CA LEU A 278 5.33 -19.00 3.46
C LEU A 278 5.49 -20.29 2.70
N THR A 279 4.87 -20.41 1.54
CA THR A 279 4.94 -21.60 0.69
C THR A 279 5.59 -21.28 -0.64
N LEU A 280 6.54 -22.11 -1.05
CA LEU A 280 7.16 -22.08 -2.36
C LEU A 280 6.55 -23.18 -3.22
N TYR A 281 6.02 -22.79 -4.37
CA TYR A 281 5.49 -23.68 -5.38
C TYR A 281 6.48 -23.77 -6.54
N THR A 282 6.63 -24.98 -7.08
CA THR A 282 7.37 -25.21 -8.32
C THR A 282 6.39 -25.61 -9.41
N LEU A 283 6.33 -24.77 -10.44
CA LEU A 283 5.49 -24.95 -11.61
C LEU A 283 6.15 -25.95 -12.56
N HIS A 284 5.36 -26.90 -13.05
CA HIS A 284 5.76 -27.89 -14.04
C HIS A 284 4.70 -27.92 -15.14
N SER A 285 5.10 -27.90 -16.41
CA SER A 285 4.17 -27.83 -17.54
C SER A 285 3.20 -29.02 -17.65
N ALA A 286 3.58 -30.18 -17.11
CA ALA A 286 2.82 -31.43 -17.25
C ALA A 286 2.31 -32.03 -15.92
N ARG A 287 2.53 -31.35 -14.79
CA ARG A 287 2.21 -31.89 -13.46
C ARG A 287 1.54 -30.82 -12.61
N PRO A 288 0.68 -31.21 -11.64
CA PRO A 288 0.18 -30.27 -10.65
C PRO A 288 1.37 -29.56 -9.95
N PRO A 289 1.21 -28.28 -9.56
CA PRO A 289 2.24 -27.56 -8.83
C PRO A 289 2.68 -28.35 -7.60
N SER A 290 3.98 -28.54 -7.43
CA SER A 290 4.50 -29.11 -6.18
C SER A 290 4.68 -27.98 -5.17
N ALA A 291 4.09 -28.12 -3.99
CA ALA A 291 4.17 -27.14 -2.92
C ALA A 291 5.19 -27.58 -1.86
N ARG A 292 5.97 -26.62 -1.34
CA ARG A 292 6.85 -26.81 -0.19
C ARG A 292 6.74 -25.61 0.73
N THR A 293 6.31 -25.83 1.97
CA THR A 293 6.31 -24.79 2.99
C THR A 293 7.75 -24.44 3.36
N LEU A 294 8.13 -23.18 3.16
CA LEU A 294 9.44 -22.63 3.50
C LEU A 294 9.51 -22.26 4.98
N MET A 295 8.43 -21.66 5.49
CA MET A 295 8.39 -21.09 6.83
C MET A 295 6.98 -21.18 7.41
N HIS A 296 6.91 -21.42 8.72
CA HIS A 296 5.72 -21.24 9.53
C HIS A 296 5.93 -20.00 10.42
N PHE A 297 4.99 -19.06 10.37
CA PHE A 297 5.00 -17.87 11.21
C PHE A 297 4.39 -18.20 12.57
N ARG A 298 4.99 -17.68 13.65
CA ARG A 298 4.49 -17.91 15.02
C ARG A 298 3.38 -16.95 15.42
N ALA A 299 3.28 -15.81 14.73
CA ALA A 299 2.30 -14.77 14.96
C ALA A 299 1.56 -14.50 13.64
N GLU A 300 0.31 -14.06 13.72
CA GLU A 300 -0.44 -13.61 12.56
C GLU A 300 0.28 -12.42 11.91
N LEU A 301 0.68 -12.59 10.66
CA LEU A 301 1.24 -11.49 9.88
C LEU A 301 0.18 -10.43 9.60
N GLY A 302 0.50 -9.18 9.91
CA GLY A 302 -0.34 -8.03 9.53
C GLY A 302 -0.14 -7.67 8.06
N ALA A 303 1.10 -7.76 7.56
CA ALA A 303 1.42 -7.52 6.17
C ALA A 303 2.69 -8.27 5.75
N ALA A 304 2.83 -8.50 4.45
CA ALA A 304 4.05 -9.05 3.88
C ALA A 304 4.32 -8.46 2.51
N ASP A 305 5.59 -8.48 2.10
CA ASP A 305 6.00 -8.32 0.71
C ASP A 305 7.01 -9.42 0.36
N VAL A 306 6.94 -9.88 -0.87
CA VAL A 306 7.75 -10.98 -1.37
C VAL A 306 8.32 -10.55 -2.70
N LEU A 307 9.62 -10.67 -2.88
CA LEU A 307 10.29 -10.25 -4.11
C LEU A 307 11.39 -11.23 -4.51
N PHE A 308 11.30 -11.75 -5.72
CA PHE A 308 12.36 -12.48 -6.38
C PHE A 308 13.29 -11.53 -7.12
N THR A 309 14.57 -11.64 -6.81
CA THR A 309 15.61 -10.94 -7.56
C THR A 309 16.40 -11.92 -8.42
N PRO A 310 16.77 -11.52 -9.65
CA PRO A 310 17.70 -12.31 -10.43
C PRO A 310 19.03 -12.44 -9.67
N PRO A 311 19.78 -13.52 -9.92
CA PRO A 311 21.12 -13.63 -9.35
C PRO A 311 21.97 -12.42 -9.76
N PRO A 312 22.84 -11.90 -8.87
CA PRO A 312 23.78 -10.86 -9.26
C PRO A 312 24.61 -11.37 -10.44
N SER A 313 24.73 -10.55 -11.49
CA SER A 313 25.47 -10.92 -12.68
C SER A 313 26.89 -11.36 -12.27
N PRO A 314 27.36 -12.54 -12.66
CA PRO A 314 28.63 -13.08 -12.18
C PRO A 314 29.79 -12.31 -12.82
N VAL A 315 30.16 -11.17 -12.25
CA VAL A 315 31.28 -10.36 -12.75
C VAL A 315 32.62 -11.10 -12.55
N HIS A 316 32.70 -12.06 -11.61
CA HIS A 316 33.99 -12.65 -11.20
C HIS A 316 34.05 -14.18 -11.01
N SER A 317 33.01 -14.96 -11.31
CA SER A 317 33.15 -16.43 -11.24
C SER A 317 32.22 -17.17 -12.22
N PRO A 318 32.76 -17.78 -13.29
CA PRO A 318 31.98 -18.52 -14.28
C PRO A 318 31.51 -19.92 -13.80
N ALA A 319 31.90 -20.36 -12.60
CA ALA A 319 31.74 -21.76 -12.18
C ALA A 319 30.40 -22.10 -11.49
N ALA A 320 29.64 -21.10 -11.00
CA ALA A 320 28.36 -21.34 -10.36
C ALA A 320 27.30 -20.41 -10.94
N ARG A 321 26.25 -20.98 -11.57
CA ARG A 321 25.05 -20.21 -11.92
C ARG A 321 24.31 -19.92 -10.61
N PRO A 322 24.30 -18.68 -10.12
CA PRO A 322 23.61 -18.41 -8.87
C PRO A 322 22.11 -18.59 -9.12
N GLY A 323 21.42 -19.31 -8.23
CA GLY A 323 19.97 -19.41 -8.27
C GLY A 323 19.31 -18.05 -8.00
N ALA A 324 18.04 -17.92 -8.38
CA ALA A 324 17.23 -16.78 -7.97
C ALA A 324 17.22 -16.62 -6.44
N GLN A 325 17.13 -15.38 -5.98
CA GLN A 325 17.06 -15.06 -4.56
C GLN A 325 15.66 -14.59 -4.21
N LEU A 326 15.14 -15.07 -3.08
CA LEU A 326 13.85 -14.67 -2.56
C LEU A 326 14.04 -13.77 -1.35
N HIS A 327 13.51 -12.56 -1.42
CA HIS A 327 13.45 -11.59 -0.34
C HIS A 327 12.04 -11.54 0.20
N ILE A 328 11.90 -11.50 1.52
CA ILE A 328 10.61 -11.51 2.20
C ILE A 328 10.67 -10.43 3.27
N ALA A 329 9.71 -9.51 3.26
CA ALA A 329 9.53 -8.54 4.33
C ALA A 329 8.22 -8.87 5.02
N LEU A 330 8.27 -9.06 6.33
CA LEU A 330 7.15 -9.49 7.15
C LEU A 330 6.88 -8.45 8.21
N SER A 331 5.63 -8.01 8.35
CA SER A 331 5.22 -7.20 9.49
C SER A 331 4.28 -8.00 10.38
N ASP A 332 4.60 -8.05 11.66
CA ASP A 332 3.73 -8.59 12.71
C ASP A 332 3.70 -7.65 13.93
N ALA A 333 3.14 -8.11 15.04
CA ALA A 333 3.07 -7.34 16.29
C ALA A 333 4.45 -7.06 16.92
N LEU A 334 5.50 -7.80 16.54
CA LEU A 334 6.87 -7.62 17.01
C LEU A 334 7.65 -6.61 16.13
N GLY A 335 7.14 -6.30 14.95
CA GLY A 335 7.67 -5.27 14.06
C GLY A 335 7.87 -5.79 12.64
N LEU A 336 8.86 -5.22 11.95
CA LEU A 336 9.25 -5.63 10.60
C LEU A 336 10.40 -6.64 10.69
N ALA A 337 10.35 -7.71 9.91
CA ALA A 337 11.44 -8.65 9.70
C ALA A 337 11.70 -8.78 8.21
N VAL A 338 12.94 -8.56 7.77
CA VAL A 338 13.38 -8.84 6.41
C VAL A 338 14.19 -10.11 6.40
N LEU A 339 13.83 -11.00 5.50
CA LEU A 339 14.44 -12.29 5.30
C LEU A 339 14.98 -12.36 3.88
N ARG A 340 16.14 -12.98 3.74
CA ARG A 340 16.71 -13.32 2.44
C ARG A 340 16.98 -14.82 2.41
N VAL A 341 16.40 -15.49 1.42
CA VAL A 341 16.62 -16.90 1.12
C VAL A 341 17.52 -16.98 -0.10
N THR A 342 18.73 -17.46 0.13
CA THR A 342 19.72 -17.70 -0.93
C THR A 342 19.71 -19.17 -1.33
N ASP A 343 19.92 -19.43 -2.61
CA ASP A 343 19.95 -20.78 -3.22
C ASP A 343 18.62 -21.57 -3.12
N LEU A 344 17.63 -21.16 -3.90
CA LEU A 344 16.38 -21.92 -4.04
C LEU A 344 16.52 -23.20 -4.89
N ALA A 345 17.68 -23.43 -5.50
CA ALA A 345 17.89 -24.52 -6.44
C ALA A 345 18.18 -25.87 -5.76
N THR A 346 18.57 -25.88 -4.48
CA THR A 346 18.92 -27.09 -3.73
C THR A 346 17.76 -27.57 -2.83
N PRO A 347 16.87 -28.45 -3.31
CA PRO A 347 15.63 -28.82 -2.61
C PRO A 347 15.84 -29.61 -1.30
N HIS A 348 17.07 -30.00 -0.96
CA HIS A 348 17.32 -30.86 0.21
C HIS A 348 18.17 -30.21 1.31
N GLN A 349 18.66 -28.99 1.11
CA GLN A 349 19.44 -28.29 2.11
C GLN A 349 18.54 -27.31 2.88
N PRO A 350 18.69 -27.19 4.22
CA PRO A 350 18.10 -26.07 4.94
C PRO A 350 18.66 -24.78 4.35
N TRP A 351 17.77 -23.90 3.90
CA TRP A 351 18.22 -22.62 3.36
C TRP A 351 18.83 -21.78 4.47
N PRO A 352 19.95 -21.10 4.20
CA PRO A 352 20.48 -20.12 5.13
C PRO A 352 19.49 -18.95 5.21
N LEU A 353 18.61 -19.00 6.20
CA LEU A 353 17.68 -17.92 6.51
C LEU A 353 18.45 -16.84 7.26
N ARG A 354 18.52 -15.65 6.68
CA ARG A 354 19.06 -14.47 7.36
C ARG A 354 17.90 -13.61 7.81
N VAL A 355 17.81 -13.38 9.12
CA VAL A 355 16.80 -12.51 9.71
C VAL A 355 17.44 -11.16 10.01
N TRP A 356 16.90 -10.13 9.39
CA TRP A 356 17.16 -8.75 9.76
C TRP A 356 15.88 -8.17 10.37
N ALA A 357 15.91 -7.86 11.65
CA ALA A 357 14.94 -6.94 12.22
C ALA A 357 15.55 -5.53 12.13
N PRO A 358 14.85 -4.52 11.60
CA PRO A 358 15.23 -3.14 11.84
C PRO A 358 15.36 -2.93 13.35
N PRO A 359 16.17 -1.96 13.80
CA PRO A 359 16.13 -1.54 15.19
C PRO A 359 14.65 -1.34 15.58
N PRO A 360 14.20 -1.92 16.72
CA PRO A 360 12.80 -1.85 17.10
C PRO A 360 12.37 -0.40 17.00
N ALA A 361 11.22 -0.15 16.35
CA ALA A 361 10.66 1.19 16.29
C ALA A 361 10.75 1.77 17.71
N PRO A 362 11.37 2.95 17.89
CA PRO A 362 11.76 3.47 19.20
C PRO A 362 10.56 3.31 20.12
N ALA A 363 10.70 2.45 21.13
CA ALA A 363 9.60 1.81 21.85
C ALA A 363 8.37 2.71 21.81
N ALA A 364 7.48 2.43 20.86
CA ALA A 364 6.24 3.17 20.76
C ALA A 364 5.65 3.08 22.16
N ARG A 365 5.41 4.22 22.81
CA ARG A 365 4.85 4.20 24.17
C ARG A 365 3.66 3.24 24.10
N PRO A 366 3.45 2.34 25.08
CA PRO A 366 2.47 1.25 24.98
C PRO A 366 1.04 1.69 24.61
N GLU A 367 0.73 2.99 24.74
CA GLU A 367 -0.48 3.67 24.26
C GLU A 367 -0.54 3.91 22.72
N HIS A 368 0.54 3.67 21.98
CA HIS A 368 0.66 3.82 20.53
C HIS A 368 0.84 2.44 19.92
N VAL A 369 -0.26 1.82 19.51
CA VAL A 369 -0.21 0.57 18.77
C VAL A 369 0.52 0.83 17.45
N PRO A 370 1.60 0.10 17.13
CA PRO A 370 2.32 0.27 15.88
C PRO A 370 1.32 0.09 14.74
N CYS A 371 1.17 1.15 13.96
CA CYS A 371 0.27 1.17 12.82
C CYS A 371 0.83 0.24 11.73
N GLU A 372 -0.08 -0.31 10.92
CA GLU A 372 0.17 -1.28 9.85
C GLU A 372 1.43 -0.93 9.05
N LEU A 373 2.54 -1.63 9.32
CA LEU A 373 3.72 -1.56 8.48
C LEU A 373 3.37 -2.40 7.25
N ALA A 374 3.06 -1.76 6.13
CA ALA A 374 2.93 -2.46 4.86
C ALA A 374 4.29 -2.43 4.17
N PRO A 375 5.25 -3.34 4.44
CA PRO A 375 6.57 -3.25 3.80
C PRO A 375 6.45 -3.37 2.28
N ARG A 376 7.39 -2.75 1.58
CA ARG A 376 7.57 -2.88 0.13
C ARG A 376 9.05 -2.86 -0.18
N PHE A 377 9.54 -3.84 -0.90
CA PHE A 377 10.91 -3.80 -1.40
C PHE A 377 11.07 -2.73 -2.47
N GLY A 378 12.21 -2.02 -2.43
CA GLY A 378 12.66 -1.22 -3.54
C GLY A 378 13.15 -2.08 -4.70
N PRO A 379 13.53 -1.45 -5.84
CA PRO A 379 14.19 -2.15 -6.94
C PRO A 379 15.37 -2.99 -6.43
N GLN A 380 15.54 -4.20 -6.99
CA GLN A 380 16.59 -5.16 -6.62
C GLN A 380 16.59 -5.64 -5.15
N ALA A 381 15.55 -5.33 -4.36
CA ALA A 381 15.49 -5.63 -2.93
C ALA A 381 16.69 -5.09 -2.12
N LEU A 382 17.32 -4.00 -2.58
CA LEU A 382 18.41 -3.35 -1.84
C LEU A 382 17.88 -2.52 -0.65
N SER A 383 16.59 -2.26 -0.64
CA SER A 383 15.90 -1.58 0.44
C SER A 383 14.51 -2.17 0.69
N VAL A 384 13.98 -1.86 1.86
CA VAL A 384 12.57 -2.04 2.19
C VAL A 384 12.02 -0.70 2.68
N GLY A 385 10.95 -0.22 2.05
CA GLY A 385 10.19 0.95 2.50
C GLY A 385 8.93 0.51 3.24
N TRP A 386 8.62 1.12 4.38
CA TRP A 386 7.37 0.95 5.09
C TRP A 386 6.77 2.32 5.43
N VAL A 387 5.49 2.34 5.79
CA VAL A 387 4.86 3.55 6.30
C VAL A 387 4.60 3.35 7.77
N ASP A 388 5.14 4.24 8.58
CA ASP A 388 4.94 4.29 10.03
C ASP A 388 3.91 5.40 10.29
N ALA A 389 2.73 5.04 10.79
CA ALA A 389 1.78 6.04 11.27
C ALA A 389 2.14 6.41 12.71
N PHE A 390 2.50 7.67 12.92
CA PHE A 390 2.71 8.20 14.26
C PHE A 390 1.54 9.09 14.69
N GLU A 391 1.39 9.22 16.02
CA GLU A 391 0.42 10.02 16.78
C GLU A 391 -0.81 10.51 16.03
N VAL A 392 -1.93 9.90 16.41
CA VAL A 392 -3.22 10.32 15.92
C VAL A 392 -3.64 11.62 16.61
N GLY A 393 -3.25 12.74 16.02
CA GLY A 393 -3.46 14.10 16.52
C GLY A 393 -2.64 15.14 15.77
N GLU A 394 -1.44 14.77 15.31
CA GLU A 394 -0.61 15.66 14.48
C GLU A 394 -0.82 15.46 12.97
N GLY A 395 -1.40 14.32 12.57
CA GLY A 395 -1.75 14.03 11.18
C GLY A 395 -0.55 13.67 10.29
N ALA A 396 0.63 13.48 10.87
CA ALA A 396 1.87 13.21 10.15
C ALA A 396 2.12 11.70 10.08
N TRP A 397 1.90 11.12 8.90
CA TRP A 397 2.48 9.81 8.60
C TRP A 397 3.94 10.01 8.20
N ARG A 398 4.78 9.05 8.57
CA ARG A 398 6.18 9.04 8.16
C ARG A 398 6.38 7.85 7.25
N ALA A 399 6.77 8.11 6.01
CA ALA A 399 7.35 7.04 5.22
C ALA A 399 8.73 6.76 5.79
N ALA A 400 9.07 5.51 5.99
CA ALA A 400 10.39 5.10 6.41
C ALA A 400 10.90 4.06 5.42
N GLY A 401 12.20 3.88 5.40
CA GLY A 401 12.77 2.76 4.70
C GLY A 401 14.09 2.39 5.30
N ALA A 402 14.63 1.27 4.86
CA ALA A 402 15.95 0.86 5.26
C ALA A 402 16.65 0.15 4.12
N SER A 403 17.96 0.35 4.03
CA SER A 403 18.80 -0.49 3.20
C SER A 403 18.79 -1.91 3.79
N VAL A 404 18.50 -2.91 2.96
CA VAL A 404 18.66 -4.31 3.34
C VAL A 404 20.17 -4.54 3.48
N PRO A 405 20.66 -4.88 4.68
CA PRO A 405 22.10 -4.94 4.90
C PRO A 405 22.74 -6.07 4.11
N GLU A 406 23.96 -5.82 3.65
CA GLU A 406 24.88 -6.89 3.29
C GLU A 406 25.32 -7.68 4.52
N GLU A 407 25.79 -8.90 4.31
CA GLU A 407 26.15 -9.81 5.39
C GLU A 407 27.03 -9.16 6.46
N GLY A 408 26.53 -9.13 7.71
CA GLY A 408 27.29 -8.62 8.87
C GLY A 408 27.28 -7.10 9.06
N GLN A 409 26.55 -6.34 8.24
CA GLN A 409 26.38 -4.89 8.45
C GLN A 409 25.04 -4.58 9.13
N GLY A 410 25.01 -3.58 10.00
CA GLY A 410 23.75 -3.06 10.53
C GLY A 410 22.96 -2.38 9.42
N GLY A 411 21.69 -2.78 9.21
CA GLY A 411 20.80 -2.12 8.26
C GLY A 411 20.58 -0.66 8.63
N ARG A 412 20.62 0.23 7.63
CA ARG A 412 20.49 1.68 7.81
C ARG A 412 19.05 2.07 7.56
N CYS A 413 18.45 2.84 8.47
CA CYS A 413 17.07 3.29 8.38
C CYS A 413 17.02 4.78 8.02
N TRP A 414 16.08 5.15 7.16
CA TRP A 414 15.72 6.51 6.80
C TRP A 414 14.23 6.74 7.09
N ARG A 415 13.88 8.00 7.34
CA ARG A 415 12.55 8.50 7.65
C ARG A 415 12.27 9.77 6.83
N VAL A 416 11.22 9.70 6.05
CA VAL A 416 10.58 10.79 5.32
C VAL A 416 9.41 11.29 6.18
N GLY A 417 9.61 12.44 6.81
CA GLY A 417 8.56 13.19 7.49
C GLY A 417 8.32 14.51 6.78
N GLY A 418 7.06 14.82 6.46
CA GLY A 418 6.65 16.12 5.99
C GLY A 418 5.54 16.67 6.88
N GLU A 419 5.76 17.83 7.49
CA GLU A 419 4.68 18.58 8.12
C GLU A 419 3.66 19.01 7.05
N GLY A 420 2.38 18.72 7.25
CA GLY A 420 1.29 19.33 6.46
C GLY A 420 0.57 18.47 5.42
N VAL A 421 1.06 17.27 5.11
CA VAL A 421 0.28 16.28 4.32
C VAL A 421 -0.38 15.33 5.30
N ALA A 422 -1.69 15.15 5.15
CA ALA A 422 -2.48 14.40 6.10
C ALA A 422 -2.80 13.04 5.46
N TRP A 423 -1.92 12.05 5.68
CA TRP A 423 -1.92 10.79 4.93
C TRP A 423 -2.92 9.79 5.47
N TYR A 424 -4.13 10.24 5.74
CA TYR A 424 -5.14 9.39 6.35
C TYR A 424 -5.51 8.22 5.42
N ALA A 425 -5.55 7.01 5.98
CA ALA A 425 -6.07 5.77 5.38
C ALA A 425 -5.26 5.21 4.21
N SER A 426 -4.78 3.96 4.36
CA SER A 426 -4.18 3.10 3.31
C SER A 426 -3.50 3.87 2.19
N ALA A 427 -2.46 4.64 2.55
CA ALA A 427 -1.75 5.45 1.59
C ALA A 427 -1.05 4.54 0.58
N VAL A 428 -1.44 4.66 -0.70
CA VAL A 428 -0.75 3.95 -1.78
C VAL A 428 0.51 4.70 -2.14
N ARG A 429 1.59 3.98 -2.43
CA ARG A 429 2.88 4.61 -2.66
C ARG A 429 3.72 3.83 -3.64
N ASP A 430 4.69 4.53 -4.20
CA ASP A 430 5.76 3.94 -4.98
C ASP A 430 7.05 4.73 -4.77
N VAL A 431 8.19 4.07 -4.93
CA VAL A 431 9.50 4.68 -4.72
C VAL A 431 10.42 4.33 -5.87
N ASP A 432 11.16 5.33 -6.35
CA ASP A 432 12.28 5.15 -7.25
C ASP A 432 13.53 5.66 -6.54
N GLU A 433 14.25 4.72 -5.92
CA GLU A 433 15.43 5.07 -5.13
C GLU A 433 16.58 5.58 -5.97
N GLY A 434 16.67 5.12 -7.23
CA GLY A 434 17.68 5.57 -8.17
C GLY A 434 17.57 7.07 -8.45
N LEU A 435 16.35 7.60 -8.51
CA LEU A 435 16.08 9.04 -8.65
C LEU A 435 15.95 9.78 -7.32
N GLY A 436 15.89 9.05 -6.21
CA GLY A 436 15.44 9.59 -4.93
C GLY A 436 14.06 10.24 -5.05
N MET A 437 13.11 9.54 -5.67
CA MET A 437 11.72 9.97 -5.82
C MET A 437 10.78 9.08 -5.01
N TYR A 438 9.79 9.71 -4.40
CA TYR A 438 8.77 9.05 -3.61
C TYR A 438 7.40 9.61 -4.00
N VAL A 439 6.46 8.73 -4.35
CA VAL A 439 5.10 9.13 -4.68
C VAL A 439 4.14 8.48 -3.72
N VAL A 440 3.11 9.24 -3.35
CA VAL A 440 2.05 8.76 -2.49
C VAL A 440 0.70 9.33 -2.88
N GLY A 441 -0.32 8.51 -2.80
CA GLY A 441 -1.71 8.90 -2.88
C GLY A 441 -2.49 8.53 -1.62
N ASN A 442 -3.59 9.22 -1.36
CA ASN A 442 -4.52 8.85 -0.28
C ASN A 442 -5.98 8.79 -0.73
N MET A 443 -6.83 8.37 0.20
CA MET A 443 -8.28 8.26 0.00
C MET A 443 -9.01 9.59 -0.24
N PHE A 444 -8.32 10.74 -0.10
CA PHE A 444 -8.89 12.07 -0.33
C PHE A 444 -8.51 12.65 -1.68
N GLY A 445 -7.85 11.85 -2.53
CA GLY A 445 -7.38 12.29 -3.83
C GLY A 445 -6.13 13.14 -3.77
N GLU A 446 -5.47 13.23 -2.61
CA GLU A 446 -4.18 13.90 -2.52
C GLU A 446 -3.13 12.96 -3.05
N LEU A 447 -2.45 13.40 -4.10
CA LEU A 447 -1.30 12.77 -4.71
C LEU A 447 -0.11 13.69 -4.47
N VAL A 448 0.97 13.17 -3.90
CA VAL A 448 2.18 13.94 -3.65
C VAL A 448 3.34 13.23 -4.33
N VAL A 449 4.07 13.99 -5.14
CA VAL A 449 5.38 13.61 -5.65
C VAL A 449 6.41 14.35 -4.81
N ALA A 450 7.23 13.59 -4.09
CA ALA A 450 8.28 14.11 -3.23
C ALA A 450 9.64 13.69 -3.78
N ARG A 451 10.53 14.67 -3.93
CA ARG A 451 11.94 14.42 -4.25
C ARG A 451 12.76 14.48 -2.97
N TYR A 452 13.56 13.45 -2.75
CA TYR A 452 14.49 13.33 -1.63
C TYR A 452 15.93 13.11 -2.06
N GLY A 453 16.13 12.83 -3.36
CA GLY A 453 17.43 12.66 -3.99
C GLY A 453 18.06 13.97 -4.48
N GLY A 454 19.38 13.94 -4.63
CA GLY A 454 20.30 15.06 -4.82
C GLY A 454 19.95 16.13 -5.88
N LEU A 455 20.57 16.00 -7.06
CA LEU A 455 20.56 17.02 -8.11
C LEU A 455 19.18 17.19 -8.76
N PRO A 456 18.84 18.39 -9.27
CA PRO A 456 17.63 18.63 -10.05
C PRO A 456 17.49 17.62 -11.21
N LEU A 457 16.26 17.22 -11.55
CA LEU A 457 16.03 16.21 -12.60
C LEU A 457 16.54 16.66 -13.97
N GLU A 458 16.60 17.97 -14.19
CA GLU A 458 17.15 18.58 -15.40
C GLU A 458 18.63 18.25 -15.59
N GLU A 459 19.40 18.08 -14.51
CA GLU A 459 20.81 17.67 -14.61
C GLU A 459 20.96 16.19 -15.04
N LEU A 460 19.90 15.40 -14.88
CA LEU A 460 19.82 14.02 -15.32
C LEU A 460 19.15 13.87 -16.68
N GLU A 461 18.78 14.98 -17.34
CA GLU A 461 18.20 14.92 -18.68
C GLU A 461 19.17 14.25 -19.66
N GLY A 462 18.65 13.29 -20.42
CA GLY A 462 19.49 12.44 -21.26
C GLY A 462 20.33 11.41 -20.50
N CYS A 463 20.23 11.23 -19.19
CA CYS A 463 20.90 10.09 -18.55
C CYS A 463 20.13 8.77 -18.76
N PHE A 464 18.83 8.86 -19.03
CA PHE A 464 17.92 7.71 -19.09
C PHE A 464 17.67 7.21 -20.51
N GLU A 465 17.39 5.92 -20.62
CA GLU A 465 16.99 5.29 -21.87
C GLU A 465 15.66 5.88 -22.35
N GLU A 466 15.61 6.22 -23.63
CA GLU A 466 14.37 6.61 -24.26
C GLU A 466 13.47 5.39 -24.39
N ILE A 467 12.31 5.45 -23.76
CA ILE A 467 11.33 4.37 -23.83
C ILE A 467 10.55 4.55 -25.13
N GLN A 468 10.78 3.65 -26.08
CA GLN A 468 9.91 3.51 -27.24
C GLN A 468 8.78 2.57 -26.86
N LEU A 469 7.57 3.11 -26.82
CA LEU A 469 6.37 2.30 -26.61
C LEU A 469 5.96 1.68 -27.94
N PRO A 470 5.33 0.49 -27.92
CA PRO A 470 4.79 -0.08 -29.15
C PRO A 470 3.76 0.87 -29.75
N VAL A 471 3.94 1.21 -31.04
CA VAL A 471 2.97 1.98 -31.82
C VAL A 471 1.84 1.04 -32.20
N ARG A 472 0.62 1.32 -31.75
CA ARG A 472 -0.56 0.52 -32.10
C ARG A 472 -1.30 1.19 -33.24
N ALA A 473 -1.55 0.46 -34.33
CA ALA A 473 -2.33 0.96 -35.47
C ALA A 473 -3.75 1.36 -35.01
N ASP A 474 -4.22 2.55 -35.42
CA ASP A 474 -5.36 3.25 -34.81
C ASP A 474 -6.71 2.51 -34.87
N ASP A 475 -6.87 1.53 -35.77
CA ASP A 475 -8.16 0.86 -36.00
C ASP A 475 -8.64 -0.01 -34.83
N ALA A 476 -7.81 -0.23 -33.80
CA ALA A 476 -8.12 -1.12 -32.68
C ALA A 476 -8.36 -0.44 -31.33
N PHE A 477 -8.27 0.89 -31.23
CA PHE A 477 -8.70 1.59 -30.01
C PHE A 477 -10.23 1.75 -30.02
N SER A 478 -10.93 0.62 -29.95
CA SER A 478 -12.31 0.64 -29.44
C SER A 478 -12.21 1.00 -27.96
N GLN A 479 -12.08 2.30 -27.66
CA GLN A 479 -12.53 2.80 -26.38
C GLN A 479 -14.00 2.39 -26.33
N ALA A 480 -14.31 1.36 -25.56
CA ALA A 480 -15.66 1.19 -25.07
C ALA A 480 -15.92 2.47 -24.26
N THR A 481 -16.42 3.51 -24.92
CA THR A 481 -17.06 4.64 -24.27
C THR A 481 -18.27 4.05 -23.59
N VAL A 482 -18.05 3.48 -22.41
CA VAL A 482 -19.11 3.21 -21.46
C VAL A 482 -19.71 4.58 -21.20
N GLN A 483 -20.90 4.82 -21.76
CA GLN A 483 -21.62 6.07 -21.56
C GLN A 483 -21.75 6.30 -20.06
N TYR A 484 -21.06 7.32 -19.57
CA TYR A 484 -20.94 7.60 -18.16
C TYR A 484 -22.16 8.36 -17.68
N THR A 485 -22.85 7.80 -16.69
CA THR A 485 -23.69 8.59 -15.80
C THR A 485 -22.76 9.13 -14.70
N PRO A 486 -22.67 10.46 -14.48
CA PRO A 486 -21.82 11.00 -13.42
C PRO A 486 -22.22 10.37 -12.08
N ALA A 487 -21.24 9.79 -11.39
CA ALA A 487 -21.44 9.21 -10.08
C ALA A 487 -21.87 10.32 -9.10
N PRO A 488 -22.93 10.13 -8.29
CA PRO A 488 -23.22 11.06 -7.21
C PRO A 488 -22.05 11.11 -6.22
N PRO A 489 -21.78 12.26 -5.59
CA PRO A 489 -20.76 12.35 -4.55
C PRO A 489 -21.05 11.31 -3.46
N PHE A 490 -19.99 10.66 -2.97
CA PHE A 490 -20.04 9.63 -1.92
C PHE A 490 -21.13 9.89 -0.85
N PRO A 491 -21.77 8.83 -0.30
CA PRO A 491 -22.89 8.95 0.66
C PRO A 491 -22.53 9.58 2.03
N TYR A 492 -21.33 10.12 2.22
CA TYR A 492 -20.94 10.83 3.44
C TYR A 492 -21.42 12.29 3.50
N THR A 493 -22.14 12.76 2.49
CA THR A 493 -22.46 14.19 2.32
C THR A 493 -23.52 14.75 3.27
N LYS A 494 -24.24 13.92 4.06
CA LYS A 494 -25.17 14.36 5.12
C LYS A 494 -25.21 13.34 6.26
N SER A 495 -25.73 13.74 7.43
CA SER A 495 -26.19 12.80 8.47
C SER A 495 -26.89 11.60 7.80
N PRO A 496 -26.76 10.37 8.33
CA PRO A 496 -27.06 9.14 7.60
C PRO A 496 -28.57 8.90 7.50
N SER A 497 -29.27 9.73 6.73
CA SER A 497 -30.45 9.28 6.03
C SER A 497 -29.95 8.61 4.76
N LEU A 498 -29.86 7.28 4.77
CA LEU A 498 -29.86 6.49 3.54
C LEU A 498 -31.00 7.03 2.66
N HIS A 499 -30.65 7.63 1.53
CA HIS A 499 -31.66 8.10 0.59
C HIS A 499 -32.42 6.85 0.10
N PRO A 500 -33.76 6.87 0.01
CA PRO A 500 -34.55 5.69 -0.38
C PRO A 500 -34.09 5.02 -1.69
N THR A 501 -33.47 5.80 -2.58
CA THR A 501 -32.93 5.34 -3.87
C THR A 501 -31.60 4.60 -3.75
N SER A 502 -30.83 4.78 -2.67
CA SER A 502 -29.58 4.06 -2.38
C SER A 502 -29.84 2.74 -1.63
N THR A 503 -30.99 2.62 -0.97
CA THR A 503 -31.40 1.41 -0.25
C THR A 503 -31.69 0.27 -1.22
N THR A 504 -32.28 0.57 -2.39
CA THR A 504 -32.71 -0.46 -3.36
C THR A 504 -31.52 -1.21 -3.99
N PRO A 505 -30.44 -0.56 -4.46
CA PRO A 505 -29.24 -1.25 -4.95
C PRO A 505 -28.52 -2.05 -3.86
N LEU A 506 -28.43 -1.51 -2.63
CA LEU A 506 -27.83 -2.23 -1.49
C LEU A 506 -28.65 -3.46 -1.11
N LEU A 507 -29.98 -3.35 -1.11
CA LEU A 507 -30.90 -4.47 -0.89
C LEU A 507 -30.81 -5.51 -2.02
N ALA A 508 -30.64 -5.08 -3.28
CA ALA A 508 -30.46 -5.99 -4.41
C ALA A 508 -29.11 -6.72 -4.33
N LEU A 509 -28.02 -6.02 -3.97
CA LEU A 509 -26.70 -6.60 -3.74
C LEU A 509 -26.72 -7.60 -2.56
N TRP A 510 -27.41 -7.24 -1.48
CA TRP A 510 -27.60 -8.11 -0.32
C TRP A 510 -28.47 -9.33 -0.65
N SER A 511 -29.53 -9.18 -1.44
CA SER A 511 -30.36 -10.29 -1.91
C SER A 511 -29.58 -11.24 -2.85
N ALA A 512 -28.64 -10.70 -3.63
CA ALA A 512 -27.81 -11.48 -4.55
C ALA A 512 -26.67 -12.24 -3.84
N HIS A 513 -26.23 -11.78 -2.66
CA HIS A 513 -25.14 -12.38 -1.88
C HIS A 513 -25.61 -13.06 -0.60
N HIS A 514 -26.92 -13.26 -0.46
CA HIS A 514 -27.49 -13.87 0.72
C HIS A 514 -27.01 -15.33 0.83
N PRO A 515 -26.30 -15.74 1.89
CA PRO A 515 -26.05 -17.16 2.10
C PRO A 515 -27.40 -17.87 2.16
N HIS A 516 -27.57 -18.97 1.41
CA HIS A 516 -28.77 -19.82 1.46
C HIS A 516 -28.87 -20.46 2.86
N LEU A 517 -29.28 -19.68 3.85
CA LEU A 517 -29.65 -20.14 5.17
C LEU A 517 -31.10 -20.55 5.09
N ASP A 518 -31.35 -21.85 5.23
CA ASP A 518 -32.70 -22.35 5.42
C ASP A 518 -33.21 -21.81 6.75
N ALA A 519 -34.23 -20.96 6.70
CA ALA A 519 -34.84 -20.37 7.89
C ALA A 519 -35.29 -21.43 8.91
N ALA A 520 -35.58 -22.66 8.46
CA ALA A 520 -35.93 -23.77 9.34
C ALA A 520 -34.76 -24.28 10.20
N THR A 521 -33.52 -23.91 9.87
CA THR A 521 -32.30 -24.38 10.57
C THR A 521 -31.74 -23.37 11.57
N LEU A 522 -32.33 -22.18 11.67
CA LEU A 522 -31.89 -21.16 12.62
C LEU A 522 -32.44 -21.46 14.02
N PRO A 523 -31.62 -21.30 15.08
CA PRO A 523 -32.09 -21.36 16.45
C PRO A 523 -33.23 -20.37 16.73
N ALA A 524 -34.14 -20.75 17.62
CA ALA A 524 -35.30 -19.92 17.96
C ALA A 524 -34.86 -18.55 18.48
N GLY A 525 -35.49 -17.48 17.95
CA GLY A 525 -35.18 -16.10 18.31
C GLY A 525 -34.10 -15.43 17.45
N TRP A 526 -33.57 -16.13 16.43
CA TRP A 526 -32.69 -15.54 15.43
C TRP A 526 -33.41 -15.33 14.10
N HIS A 527 -33.18 -14.17 13.51
CA HIS A 527 -33.83 -13.73 12.30
C HIS A 527 -32.80 -13.39 11.24
N VAL A 528 -33.07 -13.85 10.02
CA VAL A 528 -32.49 -13.26 8.82
C VAL A 528 -33.22 -11.95 8.60
N PRO A 529 -32.53 -10.82 8.42
CA PRO A 529 -33.21 -9.57 8.13
C PRO A 529 -34.11 -9.76 6.90
N ALA A 530 -35.36 -9.33 6.92
CA ALA A 530 -36.18 -9.40 5.71
C ALA A 530 -35.81 -8.27 4.74
N ALA A 531 -35.84 -8.51 3.42
CA ALA A 531 -35.57 -7.48 2.40
C ALA A 531 -36.46 -6.24 2.51
N THR A 532 -37.57 -6.36 3.21
CA THR A 532 -38.59 -5.31 3.38
C THR A 532 -38.67 -4.76 4.79
N GLU A 533 -37.91 -5.28 5.77
CA GLU A 533 -37.97 -4.78 7.13
C GLU A 533 -37.15 -3.49 7.30
N PRO A 534 -37.66 -2.51 8.08
CA PRO A 534 -36.96 -1.27 8.34
C PRO A 534 -35.85 -1.51 9.38
N LEU A 535 -34.78 -2.20 8.97
CA LEU A 535 -33.49 -2.21 9.67
C LEU A 535 -32.90 -0.79 9.82
N ALA A 536 -33.49 0.22 9.20
CA ALA A 536 -32.98 1.58 9.10
C ALA A 536 -32.43 2.18 10.41
N PRO A 537 -33.04 2.02 11.60
CA PRO A 537 -32.49 2.58 12.83
C PRO A 537 -31.25 1.83 13.30
N LEU A 538 -31.33 0.50 13.36
CA LEU A 538 -30.24 -0.34 13.85
C LEU A 538 -29.07 -0.35 12.87
N TRP A 539 -29.38 -0.31 11.57
CA TRP A 539 -28.42 -0.23 10.49
C TRP A 539 -27.78 1.14 10.40
N ARG A 540 -28.55 2.21 10.67
CA ARG A 540 -27.98 3.54 10.86
C ARG A 540 -27.01 3.48 12.03
N THR A 541 -27.38 2.89 13.17
CA THR A 541 -26.48 2.71 14.32
C THR A 541 -25.28 1.83 13.98
N LEU A 542 -25.42 0.71 13.27
CA LEU A 542 -24.30 -0.14 12.86
C LEU A 542 -23.38 0.63 11.90
N LEU A 543 -23.90 1.25 10.85
CA LEU A 543 -23.10 2.04 9.93
C LEU A 543 -22.49 3.29 10.59
N THR A 544 -23.14 3.91 11.57
CA THR A 544 -22.55 5.07 12.27
C THR A 544 -21.57 4.69 13.35
N THR A 545 -21.83 3.59 14.04
CA THR A 545 -21.12 3.19 15.25
C THR A 545 -20.09 2.13 14.89
N VAL A 546 -20.50 1.04 14.26
CA VAL A 546 -19.57 0.01 13.78
C VAL A 546 -18.70 0.51 12.63
N ALA A 547 -19.20 1.21 11.60
CA ALA A 547 -18.27 1.70 10.55
C ALA A 547 -17.31 2.79 11.08
N ALA A 548 -17.68 3.50 12.16
CA ALA A 548 -16.78 4.40 12.86
C ALA A 548 -15.77 3.66 13.76
N ARG A 549 -16.17 2.54 14.39
CA ARG A 549 -15.35 1.74 15.32
C ARG A 549 -14.48 0.68 14.66
N LEU A 550 -15.03 -0.07 13.71
CA LEU A 550 -14.34 -1.14 12.99
C LEU A 550 -13.10 -0.65 12.27
N ARG A 551 -13.07 0.64 11.85
CA ARG A 551 -12.14 1.13 10.84
C ARG A 551 -11.85 0.01 9.81
N ALA A 552 -12.92 -0.54 9.22
CA ALA A 552 -12.89 -1.59 8.20
C ALA A 552 -12.24 -1.09 6.89
N LYS A 553 -11.04 -0.53 7.00
CA LYS A 553 -10.19 -0.07 5.93
C LYS A 553 -9.40 -1.24 5.34
N HIS A 554 -9.20 -2.32 6.11
CA HIS A 554 -8.65 -3.59 5.61
C HIS A 554 -9.73 -4.56 5.10
N PHE A 555 -11.00 -4.35 5.48
CA PHE A 555 -12.12 -5.15 4.98
C PHE A 555 -12.80 -4.38 3.85
N HIS A 556 -12.35 -4.61 2.62
CA HIS A 556 -13.01 -4.07 1.44
C HIS A 556 -14.44 -4.62 1.34
N GLY A 557 -15.44 -3.81 1.68
CA GLY A 557 -16.85 -4.19 1.55
C GLY A 557 -17.81 -3.30 2.35
N THR A 558 -19.05 -3.18 1.88
CA THR A 558 -20.13 -2.63 2.71
C THR A 558 -20.51 -3.69 3.75
N PRO A 559 -20.74 -3.36 5.03
CA PRO A 559 -21.29 -4.32 5.98
C PRO A 559 -22.55 -4.98 5.43
N VAL A 560 -22.67 -6.29 5.58
CA VAL A 560 -23.78 -7.10 5.08
C VAL A 560 -24.37 -7.82 6.28
N PRO A 561 -25.58 -7.47 6.75
CA PRO A 561 -26.18 -8.17 7.88
C PRO A 561 -26.49 -9.60 7.46
N LEU A 562 -26.09 -10.55 8.30
CA LEU A 562 -26.35 -11.96 8.10
C LEU A 562 -27.48 -12.43 8.99
N LEU A 563 -27.41 -12.11 10.30
CA LEU A 563 -28.37 -12.53 11.31
C LEU A 563 -28.50 -11.48 12.41
N HIS A 564 -29.63 -11.44 13.09
CA HIS A 564 -29.76 -10.76 14.37
C HIS A 564 -30.69 -11.55 15.29
N ASP A 565 -30.53 -11.37 16.60
CA ASP A 565 -31.52 -11.89 17.53
C ASP A 565 -32.77 -10.99 17.57
N GLU A 566 -33.86 -11.50 18.12
CA GLU A 566 -35.17 -10.83 18.19
C GLU A 566 -35.09 -9.47 18.90
N ALA A 567 -34.23 -9.37 19.92
CA ALA A 567 -34.02 -8.16 20.70
C ALA A 567 -32.98 -7.21 20.07
N TYR A 568 -32.36 -7.59 18.95
CA TYR A 568 -31.23 -6.88 18.33
C TYR A 568 -30.08 -6.58 19.29
N THR A 569 -29.90 -7.41 20.32
CA THR A 569 -28.75 -7.33 21.23
C THR A 569 -27.51 -7.97 20.65
N ARG A 570 -27.67 -8.77 19.60
CA ARG A 570 -26.60 -9.45 18.88
C ARG A 570 -26.87 -9.37 17.38
N VAL A 571 -25.93 -8.81 16.62
CA VAL A 571 -26.00 -8.68 15.17
C VAL A 571 -24.79 -9.34 14.54
N VAL A 572 -25.02 -10.36 13.72
CA VAL A 572 -23.99 -11.00 12.90
C VAL A 572 -23.99 -10.36 11.52
N PHE A 573 -22.85 -9.88 11.06
CA PHE A 573 -22.71 -9.25 9.75
C PHE A 573 -21.37 -9.62 9.11
N SER A 574 -21.26 -9.54 7.79
CA SER A 574 -20.01 -9.72 7.05
C SER A 574 -19.49 -8.39 6.53
N VAL A 575 -18.17 -8.20 6.50
CA VAL A 575 -17.50 -7.12 5.77
C VAL A 575 -16.33 -7.72 5.01
N GLY A 576 -16.32 -7.59 3.68
CA GLY A 576 -15.22 -8.13 2.85
C GLY A 576 -14.97 -9.63 3.05
N GLY A 577 -16.03 -10.41 3.25
CA GLY A 577 -15.93 -11.85 3.49
C GLY A 577 -15.59 -12.25 4.93
N VAL A 578 -15.38 -11.30 5.84
CA VAL A 578 -15.12 -11.57 7.27
C VAL A 578 -16.37 -11.36 8.10
N THR A 579 -16.73 -12.35 8.90
CA THR A 579 -17.92 -12.32 9.74
C THR A 579 -17.61 -11.73 11.11
N PHE A 580 -18.51 -10.87 11.61
CA PHE A 580 -18.43 -10.21 12.90
C PHE A 580 -19.73 -10.39 13.67
N VAL A 581 -19.63 -10.37 14.99
CA VAL A 581 -20.76 -10.26 15.93
C VAL A 581 -20.65 -8.91 16.64
N TRP A 582 -21.67 -8.07 16.49
CA TRP A 582 -21.82 -6.80 17.20
C TRP A 582 -22.83 -6.95 18.32
N PHE A 583 -22.44 -6.46 19.49
CA PHE A 583 -23.27 -6.33 20.69
C PHE A 583 -23.57 -4.84 20.87
N PRO A 584 -24.64 -4.31 20.23
CA PRO A 584 -25.02 -2.92 20.39
C PRO A 584 -25.38 -2.60 21.84
N ARG A 585 -24.94 -1.43 22.32
CA ARG A 585 -25.42 -0.84 23.55
C ARG A 585 -26.94 -0.74 23.49
N GLN A 586 -27.60 -1.33 24.47
CA GLN A 586 -29.00 -1.01 24.71
C GLN A 586 -29.06 0.47 25.08
N ALA A 587 -29.70 1.27 24.24
CA ALA A 587 -30.04 2.62 24.62
C ALA A 587 -30.90 2.52 25.88
N ASP A 588 -30.45 3.16 26.97
CA ASP A 588 -31.23 3.22 28.20
C ASP A 588 -32.66 3.63 27.84
N SER A 589 -33.61 2.79 28.25
CA SER A 589 -35.04 3.05 28.08
C SER A 589 -35.32 4.52 28.42
N PRO A 590 -36.06 5.29 27.59
CA PRO A 590 -36.31 6.69 27.88
C PRO A 590 -36.87 6.80 29.31
N PRO A 591 -36.34 7.72 30.15
CA PRO A 591 -36.71 7.78 31.55
C PRO A 591 -38.23 7.99 31.65
N ALA A 592 -38.90 7.09 32.38
CA ALA A 592 -40.33 7.16 32.58
C ALA A 592 -40.69 8.54 33.14
N THR A 593 -41.54 9.27 32.42
CA THR A 593 -42.00 10.61 32.80
C THR A 593 -42.65 10.52 34.19
N PRO A 594 -42.14 11.21 35.23
CA PRO A 594 -42.74 11.14 36.55
C PRO A 594 -44.12 11.81 36.56
N PRO A 595 -45.11 11.27 37.28
CA PRO A 595 -46.44 11.84 37.34
C PRO A 595 -46.41 13.21 38.03
N ARG A 596 -47.03 14.20 37.38
CA ARG A 596 -47.26 15.53 37.96
C ARG A 596 -48.25 15.43 39.12
N SER A 597 -47.79 15.67 40.34
CA SER A 597 -48.68 15.95 41.49
C SER A 597 -48.89 17.46 41.66
N PRO A 598 -50.11 17.90 42.06
CA PRO A 598 -50.49 19.31 42.09
C PRO A 598 -49.98 20.05 43.34
N ALA A 599 -49.89 21.37 43.17
CA ALA A 599 -49.35 22.34 44.11
C ALA A 599 -50.10 22.42 45.45
N SER A 600 -49.34 22.61 46.54
CA SER A 600 -49.82 23.18 47.79
C SER A 600 -48.79 24.15 48.38
N GLU A 601 -49.29 25.32 48.76
CA GLU A 601 -48.61 26.51 49.30
C GLU A 601 -47.95 26.34 50.68
N PRO A 602 -47.08 27.29 51.12
CA PRO A 602 -46.13 27.09 52.20
C PRO A 602 -46.62 27.60 53.56
N VAL A 603 -46.33 26.86 54.62
CA VAL A 603 -46.42 27.34 56.02
C VAL A 603 -45.01 27.44 56.61
N ARG A 604 -44.69 28.62 57.13
CA ARG A 604 -43.44 28.96 57.84
C ARG A 604 -43.58 28.72 59.34
N SER A 605 -42.55 28.15 60.00
CA SER A 605 -42.03 28.57 61.33
C SER A 605 -40.89 27.64 61.83
N PRO A 606 -40.06 28.05 62.83
CA PRO A 606 -38.62 27.89 62.77
C PRO A 606 -37.96 27.20 64.00
N CYS A 607 -36.61 27.20 63.99
CA CYS A 607 -35.64 27.02 65.09
C CYS A 607 -35.11 25.60 65.39
N SER A 608 -33.86 25.32 64.96
CA SER A 608 -32.67 25.23 65.85
C SER A 608 -31.45 24.56 65.15
N PRO A 609 -30.20 24.76 65.62
CA PRO A 609 -28.94 24.69 64.85
C PRO A 609 -28.03 23.48 65.27
N PRO A 610 -26.69 23.52 65.11
CA PRO A 610 -25.88 23.36 63.88
C PRO A 610 -24.91 22.15 63.97
N ILE A 611 -24.60 21.43 62.88
CA ILE A 611 -23.38 20.60 62.79
C ILE A 611 -22.75 20.68 61.39
N SER A 612 -21.44 20.89 61.40
CA SER A 612 -20.47 21.14 60.32
C SER A 612 -20.25 19.97 59.34
N PRO A 613 -19.50 20.17 58.23
CA PRO A 613 -19.71 19.49 56.96
C PRO A 613 -18.93 18.18 56.84
N THR A 614 -19.55 17.18 56.23
CA THR A 614 -18.84 16.05 55.61
C THR A 614 -19.11 16.07 54.11
N SER A 615 -18.06 16.41 53.35
CA SER A 615 -18.04 16.30 51.89
C SER A 615 -17.96 14.83 51.51
N SER A 616 -19.08 14.29 51.02
CA SER A 616 -19.12 13.04 50.26
C SER A 616 -19.56 13.38 48.84
N THR A 617 -18.57 13.54 47.96
CA THR A 617 -18.76 13.47 46.51
C THR A 617 -18.99 12.01 46.14
N SER A 618 -20.25 11.58 46.13
CA SER A 618 -20.67 10.37 45.45
C SER A 618 -20.72 10.67 43.94
N SER A 619 -19.60 10.48 43.25
CA SER A 619 -19.60 10.36 41.80
C SER A 619 -20.18 8.98 41.46
N SER A 620 -21.51 8.90 41.31
CA SER A 620 -22.11 7.81 40.55
C SER A 620 -21.74 8.02 39.07
N GLY A 621 -20.51 7.67 38.73
CA GLY A 621 -20.13 7.39 37.35
C GLY A 621 -20.94 6.15 36.94
N GLY A 622 -22.00 6.35 36.17
CA GLY A 622 -22.59 5.24 35.43
C GLY A 622 -21.51 4.71 34.52
N ASP A 623 -21.08 3.48 34.74
CA ASP A 623 -20.15 2.76 33.87
C ASP A 623 -20.78 2.70 32.47
N ASP A 624 -20.28 3.54 31.57
CA ASP A 624 -20.56 3.51 30.14
C ASP A 624 -19.88 2.27 29.55
N ALA A 625 -20.54 1.11 29.61
CA ALA A 625 -20.05 -0.08 28.93
C ALA A 625 -20.02 0.17 27.40
N PRO A 626 -18.86 0.00 26.72
CA PRO A 626 -18.75 0.20 25.28
C PRO A 626 -19.47 -0.91 24.49
N ASP A 627 -19.90 -0.64 23.25
CA ASP A 627 -20.36 -1.72 22.37
C ASP A 627 -19.22 -2.70 22.16
N VAL A 628 -19.53 -4.00 22.18
CA VAL A 628 -18.54 -5.05 21.95
C VAL A 628 -18.67 -5.50 20.50
N LEU A 629 -17.52 -5.72 19.85
CA LEU A 629 -17.46 -6.28 18.52
C LEU A 629 -16.47 -7.44 18.50
N VAL A 630 -16.92 -8.60 18.04
CA VAL A 630 -16.15 -9.83 18.03
C VAL A 630 -16.01 -10.34 16.60
N ARG A 631 -14.78 -10.57 16.15
CA ARG A 631 -14.52 -11.24 14.87
C ARG A 631 -14.82 -12.72 15.01
N VAL A 632 -15.58 -13.27 14.07
CA VAL A 632 -15.81 -14.72 13.97
C VAL A 632 -14.63 -15.34 13.21
N PRO A 633 -14.01 -16.42 13.73
CA PRO A 633 -12.96 -17.14 13.03
C PRO A 633 -13.45 -17.63 11.65
N PRO A 634 -12.60 -17.58 10.61
CA PRO A 634 -12.96 -18.07 9.28
C PRO A 634 -13.36 -19.56 9.34
N GLY A 635 -14.32 -19.95 8.49
CA GLY A 635 -14.81 -21.33 8.39
C GLY A 635 -15.82 -21.77 9.45
N VAL A 636 -16.12 -20.95 10.47
CA VAL A 636 -17.20 -21.23 11.43
C VAL A 636 -18.55 -21.01 10.74
N ALA A 637 -19.39 -22.05 10.70
CA ALA A 637 -20.73 -21.93 10.12
C ALA A 637 -21.59 -21.00 10.99
N LEU A 638 -22.45 -20.20 10.35
CA LEU A 638 -23.31 -19.22 11.06
C LEU A 638 -24.17 -19.86 12.16
N ARG A 639 -24.67 -21.08 11.95
CA ARG A 639 -25.41 -21.83 12.98
C ARG A 639 -24.57 -22.09 14.24
N ASP A 640 -23.27 -22.32 14.08
CA ASP A 640 -22.35 -22.60 15.19
C ASP A 640 -22.01 -21.30 15.93
N VAL A 641 -21.93 -20.17 15.20
CA VAL A 641 -21.84 -18.83 15.81
C VAL A 641 -23.05 -18.58 16.71
N VAL A 642 -24.26 -18.81 16.18
CA VAL A 642 -25.50 -18.62 16.94
C VAL A 642 -25.57 -19.54 18.16
N ALA A 643 -25.32 -20.84 17.99
CA ALA A 643 -25.35 -21.80 19.10
C ALA A 643 -24.39 -21.41 20.24
N ARG A 644 -23.22 -20.85 19.90
CA ARG A 644 -22.26 -20.34 20.90
C ARG A 644 -22.74 -19.07 21.59
N LEU A 645 -23.43 -18.18 20.87
CA LEU A 645 -24.00 -16.95 21.44
C LEU A 645 -25.15 -17.25 22.40
N ASP A 646 -25.97 -18.28 22.12
CA ASP A 646 -27.08 -18.67 23.00
C ASP A 646 -26.63 -19.49 24.21
N ALA A 647 -25.48 -20.17 24.13
CA ALA A 647 -24.87 -20.89 25.25
C ALA A 647 -24.24 -19.97 26.33
N GLY A 648 -24.43 -18.65 26.25
CA GLY A 648 -24.01 -17.71 27.30
C GLY A 648 -22.57 -17.20 27.19
N GLY A 649 -21.94 -17.27 26.00
CA GLY A 649 -20.80 -16.42 25.63
C GLY A 649 -19.45 -16.64 26.33
N ALA A 650 -19.38 -17.38 27.45
CA ALA A 650 -18.18 -17.51 28.29
C ALA A 650 -16.93 -18.06 27.55
N LEU A 651 -17.09 -18.68 26.38
CA LEU A 651 -15.99 -19.20 25.57
C LEU A 651 -15.23 -18.16 24.74
N TRP A 652 -15.71 -16.91 24.66
CA TRP A 652 -15.05 -15.85 23.88
C TRP A 652 -14.28 -14.83 24.73
N GLU A 653 -14.49 -14.83 26.06
CA GLU A 653 -13.89 -13.86 26.98
C GLU A 653 -12.49 -14.26 27.48
N GLU A 654 -12.13 -15.55 27.42
CA GLU A 654 -10.80 -16.03 27.83
C GLU A 654 -9.93 -16.38 26.61
N GLY A 655 -9.28 -15.37 26.02
CA GLY A 655 -7.96 -15.60 25.39
C GLY A 655 -7.67 -15.17 23.96
N ALA A 656 -8.47 -14.33 23.26
CA ALA A 656 -8.16 -14.03 21.85
C ALA A 656 -8.46 -12.59 21.37
N LEU A 657 -8.34 -11.58 22.22
CA LEU A 657 -8.24 -10.19 21.76
C LEU A 657 -7.04 -9.54 22.44
N GLY A 658 -6.03 -9.20 21.63
CA GLY A 658 -5.02 -8.22 22.03
C GLY A 658 -5.67 -6.89 22.44
N PRO A 659 -4.92 -5.97 23.07
CA PRO A 659 -5.48 -4.73 23.59
C PRO A 659 -6.27 -3.97 22.52
N PRO A 660 -7.34 -3.24 22.91
CA PRO A 660 -8.14 -2.48 21.96
C PRO A 660 -7.25 -1.52 21.19
N VAL A 661 -7.26 -1.64 19.86
CA VAL A 661 -6.61 -0.69 18.96
C VAL A 661 -7.32 0.65 19.18
N PHE A 662 -6.70 1.56 19.94
CA PHE A 662 -7.32 2.81 20.37
C PHE A 662 -7.81 3.64 19.18
N GLU A 663 -9.06 4.09 19.32
CA GLU A 663 -9.76 4.98 18.40
C GLU A 663 -9.12 6.37 18.40
N VAL A 664 -8.86 6.91 17.22
CA VAL A 664 -9.19 8.32 17.01
C VAL A 664 -10.36 8.42 16.05
N PRO A 665 -11.48 9.01 16.46
CA PRO A 665 -12.62 9.18 15.58
C PRO A 665 -12.21 9.93 14.32
N LEU A 666 -12.65 9.47 13.14
CA LEU A 666 -12.50 10.24 11.88
C LEU A 666 -13.02 11.69 12.05
N ARG A 667 -14.00 11.88 12.95
CA ARG A 667 -14.52 13.18 13.40
C ARG A 667 -13.49 14.04 14.16
N ALA A 668 -12.58 13.46 14.92
CA ALA A 668 -11.53 14.20 15.62
C ALA A 668 -10.43 14.66 14.65
N LEU A 669 -10.01 13.79 13.72
CA LEU A 669 -9.14 14.17 12.59
C LEU A 669 -9.77 15.25 11.71
N TRP A 670 -11.06 15.12 11.44
CA TRP A 670 -11.85 16.14 10.74
C TRP A 670 -11.90 17.47 11.48
N ARG A 671 -12.21 17.46 12.79
CA ARG A 671 -12.20 18.68 13.61
C ARG A 671 -10.82 19.32 13.62
N GLU A 672 -9.76 18.52 13.61
CA GLU A 672 -8.39 18.99 13.54
C GLU A 672 -8.06 19.62 12.18
N GLU A 673 -8.45 19.02 11.06
CA GLU A 673 -8.30 19.62 9.71
C GLU A 673 -9.08 20.94 9.59
N VAL A 674 -10.34 20.98 10.05
CA VAL A 674 -11.15 22.20 10.10
C VAL A 674 -10.51 23.25 11.03
N ARG A 675 -9.95 22.84 12.18
CA ARG A 675 -9.21 23.73 13.10
C ARG A 675 -7.95 24.29 12.45
N ARG A 676 -7.29 23.53 11.57
CA ARG A 676 -6.14 23.96 10.76
C ARG A 676 -6.55 24.79 9.54
N GLY A 677 -7.83 25.16 9.42
CA GLY A 677 -8.36 25.99 8.33
C GLY A 677 -8.57 25.24 7.02
N ARG A 678 -8.53 23.91 7.03
CA ARG A 678 -8.61 23.05 5.84
C ARG A 678 -9.94 22.28 5.86
N ASP A 679 -11.03 22.96 5.49
CA ASP A 679 -12.34 22.32 5.30
C ASP A 679 -12.35 21.55 3.96
N ARG A 680 -11.52 20.51 3.86
CA ARG A 680 -11.24 19.78 2.61
C ARG A 680 -12.48 19.11 2.01
N TRP A 681 -13.49 18.80 2.83
CA TRP A 681 -14.78 18.28 2.33
C TRP A 681 -15.69 19.36 1.76
N ARG A 682 -15.55 20.62 2.17
CA ARG A 682 -16.18 21.75 1.47
C ARG A 682 -15.51 21.95 0.12
N GLU A 683 -14.17 21.95 0.08
CA GLU A 683 -13.42 22.08 -1.17
C GLU A 683 -13.72 20.96 -2.17
N MET A 684 -13.75 19.69 -1.72
CA MET A 684 -14.15 18.57 -2.59
C MET A 684 -15.58 18.71 -3.10
N ARG A 685 -16.51 19.22 -2.28
CA ARG A 685 -17.89 19.47 -2.71
C ARG A 685 -17.99 20.57 -3.74
N GLU A 686 -17.27 21.68 -3.52
CA GLU A 686 -17.21 22.81 -4.45
C GLU A 686 -16.54 22.43 -5.78
N ARG A 687 -15.64 21.44 -5.79
CA ARG A 687 -15.01 20.92 -7.01
C ARG A 687 -15.84 19.85 -7.74
N ALA A 688 -16.74 19.18 -7.03
CA ALA A 688 -17.62 18.16 -7.59
C ALA A 688 -18.94 18.74 -8.14
N SER A 689 -19.36 19.91 -7.64
CA SER A 689 -20.40 20.77 -8.21
C SER A 689 -19.88 21.55 -9.41
#